data_AF-A0A7X4FQ93-F1
#
_entry.id   AF-A0A7X4FQ93-F1
#
_cell.length_a   1.000
_cell.length_b   1.000
_cell.length_c   1.000
_cell.angle_alpha   90.00
_cell.angle_beta   90.00
_cell.angle_gamma   90.00
#
_symmetry.space_group_name_H-M   'P 1'
#
loop_
_entity.id
_entity.type
_entity.pdbx_description
1 polymer ?
#
loop_
_entity_poly.entity_id
_entity_poly.type
_entity_poly.pdbx_seq_one_letter_code
_entity_poly.pdbx_strand_id
1 'polypeptide(L)'
;MNTLPKENEIALFRYRNRLMAGVCVNISHTRARFAVSARTSHNVPIENILQTTGHIGNNKTAGTAWLNRAETTSADIDLCDLWELVVEEDEIWDLNELTELHYNHTPTSEQMSAFLVALETSAYFDAEGRRFRALDRTEVSHRLEIVARDKEREAEREAFLKWLQFQGTGKDEWIERIKDVALHGEQSKHAHWLERMAGETISARKAFDRLVAEGIWDRHAFVELMREDVPLNFPDPLIKEADAIQAMYNRALFANRQDLTHIDAVTIDDASTTDMDDAISVQFREDGSHQIGVHITDVSSLIPAHSALDEEARNRGASLYFPETKYPMLPPVLSENLGSLIPNENRLAVSLLWDVGSDGAMETPAWTLSVIRCCEKLSYDEADAILDDATHPRHAILSALFDTAESLLIQRVEAGAVAVDQVDRRVNISAEGTVNIEIKKRDSRADLLVSELMVKANVEAAKLCVEQNAPAIFRVQDAPDLSDLEPTDSEQVHRYQTLTRMRAAAISLQPGLHGGLGVEPYCQTTSPLRRFIDLVSQRQLVAIIDNRALPYSIDDLTTLCPYLEERLRLINRLEQRRERYWIFHHLVQYRGQVFDALVLNTWDHRARIEIPDYALQVDMRLSGQIRVGERISVRLTRVDPWADDIQFVME
;
A
#
# COMPACT_ATOMS: atom_id res chain seq x y z
N MET A 1 30.51 -66.44 19.00
CA MET A 1 30.50 -67.34 17.81
C MET A 1 29.63 -66.70 16.74
N ASN A 2 30.15 -66.55 15.52
CA ASN A 2 29.45 -65.92 14.39
C ASN A 2 28.39 -66.87 13.80
N THR A 3 27.11 -66.64 14.07
CA THR A 3 26.02 -67.31 13.36
C THR A 3 25.72 -66.55 12.07
N LEU A 4 26.01 -67.18 10.93
CA LEU A 4 25.51 -66.73 9.65
C LEU A 4 23.99 -66.97 9.59
N PRO A 5 23.20 -66.05 9.03
CA PRO A 5 21.75 -66.23 8.94
C PRO A 5 21.43 -67.41 8.04
N LYS A 6 20.48 -68.24 8.49
CA LYS A 6 19.91 -69.33 7.68
C LYS A 6 19.00 -68.75 6.60
N GLU A 7 18.73 -69.56 5.57
CA GLU A 7 17.75 -69.20 4.56
C GLU A 7 16.37 -68.97 5.20
N ASN A 8 15.68 -67.92 4.78
CA ASN A 8 14.43 -67.39 5.33
C ASN A 8 14.51 -66.81 6.76
N GLU A 9 15.69 -66.72 7.38
CA GLU A 9 15.85 -66.07 8.68
C GLU A 9 15.84 -64.54 8.57
N ILE A 10 15.26 -63.86 9.56
CA ILE A 10 15.34 -62.41 9.69
C ILE A 10 16.70 -62.02 10.30
N ALA A 11 17.35 -61.01 9.73
CA ALA A 11 18.58 -60.44 10.29
C ALA A 11 18.56 -58.91 10.19
N LEU A 12 19.25 -58.27 11.14
CA LEU A 12 19.54 -56.84 11.15
C LEU A 12 20.95 -56.61 10.63
N PHE A 13 21.11 -55.61 9.76
CA PHE A 13 22.37 -55.32 9.09
C PHE A 13 22.51 -53.85 8.72
N ARG A 14 23.75 -53.37 8.54
CA ARG A 14 24.02 -52.03 8.00
C ARG A 14 24.10 -52.05 6.49
N TYR A 15 23.33 -51.19 5.84
CA TYR A 15 23.42 -50.96 4.41
C TYR A 15 23.46 -49.45 4.14
N ARG A 16 24.55 -48.97 3.53
CA ARG A 16 24.81 -47.54 3.27
C ARG A 16 24.66 -46.67 4.54
N ASN A 17 25.32 -47.09 5.62
CA ASN A 17 25.28 -46.43 6.94
C ASN A 17 23.88 -46.27 7.56
N ARG A 18 22.95 -47.17 7.22
CA ARG A 18 21.64 -47.26 7.88
C ARG A 18 21.41 -48.67 8.38
N LEU A 19 20.86 -48.79 9.59
CA LEU A 19 20.34 -50.04 10.11
C LEU A 19 19.11 -50.45 9.29
N MET A 20 19.07 -51.70 8.85
CA MET A 20 17.96 -52.29 8.12
C MET A 20 17.72 -53.71 8.62
N ALA A 21 16.51 -54.22 8.42
CA ALA A 21 16.19 -55.63 8.65
C ALA A 21 15.59 -56.26 7.39
N GLY A 22 15.91 -57.53 7.14
CA GLY A 22 15.42 -58.24 5.98
C GLY A 22 15.43 -59.76 6.17
N VAL A 23 14.71 -60.45 5.31
CA VAL A 23 14.66 -61.92 5.28
C VAL A 23 15.77 -62.44 4.37
N CYS A 24 16.62 -63.33 4.88
CA CYS A 24 17.72 -63.93 4.13
C CYS A 24 17.16 -64.80 2.98
N VAL A 25 17.52 -64.46 1.75
CA VAL A 25 17.10 -65.17 0.53
C VAL A 25 18.19 -66.12 0.04
N ASN A 26 19.45 -65.72 0.18
CA ASN A 26 20.62 -66.50 -0.24
C ASN A 26 21.85 -66.01 0.54
N ILE A 27 22.75 -66.92 0.89
CA ILE A 27 24.00 -66.62 1.57
C ILE A 27 25.20 -67.30 0.88
N SER A 28 26.27 -66.54 0.68
CA SER A 28 27.57 -67.01 0.21
C SER A 28 28.62 -66.83 1.31
N HIS A 29 29.87 -67.24 1.07
CA HIS A 29 30.97 -67.06 2.02
C HIS A 29 31.38 -65.60 2.28
N THR A 30 30.94 -64.63 1.45
CA THR A 30 31.33 -63.22 1.58
C THR A 30 30.14 -62.27 1.68
N ARG A 31 28.94 -62.66 1.22
CA ARG A 31 27.75 -61.80 1.20
C ARG A 31 26.46 -62.58 1.45
N ALA A 32 25.46 -61.92 2.00
CA ALA A 32 24.09 -62.42 2.08
C ALA A 32 23.13 -61.48 1.33
N ARG A 33 22.12 -62.05 0.66
CA ARG A 33 21.06 -61.32 -0.02
C ARG A 33 19.82 -61.29 0.86
N PHE A 34 19.37 -60.10 1.23
CA PHE A 34 18.19 -59.91 2.07
C PHE A 34 17.04 -59.28 1.28
N ALA A 35 15.83 -59.82 1.44
CA ALA A 35 14.60 -59.18 1.00
C ALA A 35 14.13 -58.19 2.09
N VAL A 36 13.99 -56.93 1.72
CA VAL A 36 13.53 -55.84 2.61
C VAL A 36 12.15 -55.32 2.21
N SER A 37 11.65 -55.70 1.04
CA SER A 37 10.28 -55.47 0.60
C SER A 37 9.87 -56.54 -0.41
N ALA A 38 8.61 -56.50 -0.86
CA ALA A 38 8.14 -57.40 -1.91
C ALA A 38 8.95 -57.29 -3.22
N ARG A 39 9.53 -56.12 -3.51
CA ARG A 39 10.25 -55.82 -4.78
C ARG A 39 11.74 -55.53 -4.59
N THR A 40 12.20 -55.30 -3.36
CA THR A 40 13.57 -54.84 -3.07
C THR A 40 14.36 -55.89 -2.32
N SER A 41 15.59 -56.14 -2.79
CA SER A 41 16.56 -56.96 -2.08
C SER A 41 17.95 -56.33 -2.15
N HIS A 42 18.73 -56.48 -1.07
CA HIS A 42 20.08 -55.93 -0.97
C HIS A 42 21.10 -57.04 -0.76
N ASN A 43 22.23 -56.94 -1.48
CA ASN A 43 23.39 -57.80 -1.24
C ASN A 43 24.28 -57.12 -0.20
N VAL A 44 24.42 -57.73 0.96
CA VAL A 44 25.08 -57.16 2.13
C VAL A 44 26.32 -57.99 2.46
N PRO A 45 27.51 -57.38 2.61
CA PRO A 45 28.69 -58.06 3.12
C PRO A 45 28.42 -58.72 4.48
N ILE A 46 28.98 -59.92 4.73
CA ILE A 46 28.73 -60.62 6.01
C ILE A 46 29.17 -59.78 7.22
N GLU A 47 30.24 -58.99 7.08
CA GLU A 47 30.73 -58.08 8.12
C GLU A 47 29.73 -56.99 8.53
N ASN A 48 28.74 -56.69 7.69
CA ASN A 48 27.69 -55.71 7.98
C ASN A 48 26.44 -56.34 8.61
N ILE A 49 26.39 -57.67 8.77
CA ILE A 49 25.30 -58.35 9.47
C ILE A 49 25.54 -58.22 10.96
N LEU A 50 24.69 -57.46 11.64
CA LEU A 50 24.88 -57.13 13.04
C LEU A 50 24.27 -58.22 13.93
N GLN A 51 23.06 -58.67 13.60
CA GLN A 51 22.32 -59.64 14.40
C GLN A 51 21.51 -60.60 13.52
N THR A 52 21.52 -61.88 13.87
CA THR A 52 20.61 -62.91 13.34
C THR A 52 19.55 -63.22 14.39
N THR A 53 18.27 -63.20 14.04
CA THR A 53 17.18 -63.24 15.05
C THR A 53 16.69 -64.64 15.38
N GLY A 54 17.11 -65.68 14.65
CA GLY A 54 16.56 -67.03 14.76
C GLY A 54 15.11 -67.19 14.27
N HIS A 55 14.46 -66.10 13.85
CA HIS A 55 13.06 -66.10 13.44
C HIS A 55 12.93 -66.22 11.92
N ILE A 56 12.10 -67.17 11.48
CA ILE A 56 11.82 -67.37 10.06
C ILE A 56 10.75 -66.37 9.59
N GLY A 57 11.09 -65.61 8.55
CA GLY A 57 10.19 -64.64 7.93
C GLY A 57 9.15 -65.32 7.04
N ASN A 58 7.87 -65.20 7.41
CA ASN A 58 6.76 -65.79 6.66
C ASN A 58 6.53 -65.12 5.27
N ASN A 59 7.14 -63.95 5.04
CA ASN A 59 7.09 -63.24 3.77
C ASN A 59 8.28 -62.28 3.64
N LYS A 60 8.48 -61.71 2.45
CA LYS A 60 9.60 -60.78 2.15
C LYS A 60 9.58 -59.46 2.92
N THR A 61 8.49 -59.11 3.60
CA THR A 61 8.35 -57.87 4.40
C THR A 61 8.48 -58.12 5.90
N ALA A 62 8.67 -59.37 6.32
CA ALA A 62 8.74 -59.74 7.74
C ALA A 62 9.91 -59.08 8.46
N GLY A 63 11.03 -58.84 7.76
CA GLY A 63 12.17 -58.08 8.29
C GLY A 63 11.82 -56.64 8.63
N THR A 64 11.14 -55.91 7.74
CA THR A 64 10.70 -54.54 8.01
C THR A 64 9.73 -54.47 9.19
N ALA A 65 8.77 -55.39 9.25
CA ALA A 65 7.84 -55.46 10.37
C ALA A 65 8.55 -55.77 11.70
N TRP A 66 9.65 -56.54 11.67
CA TRP A 66 10.51 -56.79 12.82
C TRP A 66 11.23 -55.52 13.28
N LEU A 67 11.85 -54.78 12.35
CA LEU A 67 12.55 -53.54 12.67
C LEU A 67 11.61 -52.50 13.31
N ASN A 68 10.41 -52.32 12.77
CA ASN A 68 9.44 -51.38 13.34
C ASN A 68 9.04 -51.74 14.80
N ARG A 69 8.94 -53.04 15.11
CA ARG A 69 8.69 -53.48 16.50
C ARG A 69 9.88 -53.22 17.40
N ALA A 70 11.09 -53.47 16.89
CA ALA A 70 12.34 -53.18 17.61
C ALA A 70 12.48 -51.68 17.88
N GLU A 71 12.17 -50.81 16.91
CA GLU A 71 12.15 -49.35 17.06
C GLU A 71 11.13 -48.87 18.09
N THR A 72 9.95 -49.52 18.15
CA THR A 72 8.95 -49.19 19.18
C THR A 72 9.46 -49.55 20.57
N THR A 73 10.08 -50.72 20.70
CA THR A 73 10.59 -51.23 21.98
C THR A 73 11.85 -50.49 22.43
N SER A 74 12.68 -50.01 21.50
CA SER A 74 13.94 -49.30 21.82
C SER A 74 13.72 -47.96 22.50
N ALA A 75 12.52 -47.38 22.38
CA ALA A 75 12.18 -46.09 22.99
C ALA A 75 12.23 -46.13 24.52
N ASP A 76 12.06 -47.31 25.13
CA ASP A 76 12.06 -47.51 26.59
C ASP A 76 13.45 -47.89 27.15
N ILE A 77 14.48 -47.98 26.29
CA ILE A 77 15.84 -48.39 26.69
C ILE A 77 16.66 -47.17 27.09
N ASP A 78 17.02 -47.06 28.37
CA ASP A 78 17.97 -46.06 28.85
C ASP A 78 19.42 -46.58 28.75
N LEU A 79 20.21 -45.91 27.92
CA LEU A 79 21.63 -46.22 27.71
C LEU A 79 22.55 -45.40 28.63
N CYS A 80 22.04 -44.41 29.36
CA CYS A 80 22.83 -43.57 30.26
C CYS A 80 23.43 -44.41 31.39
N ASP A 81 22.59 -45.17 32.10
CA ASP A 81 23.03 -46.05 33.20
C ASP A 81 24.06 -47.07 32.72
N LEU A 82 23.84 -47.66 31.54
CA LEU A 82 24.80 -48.61 30.97
C LEU A 82 26.11 -47.92 30.60
N TRP A 83 26.05 -46.75 29.97
CA TRP A 83 27.24 -45.98 29.61
C TRP A 83 28.06 -45.60 30.84
N GLU A 84 27.45 -45.19 31.94
CA GLU A 84 28.15 -44.88 33.19
C GLU A 84 28.92 -46.09 33.74
N LEU A 85 28.42 -47.31 33.51
CA LEU A 85 29.09 -48.54 33.93
C LEU A 85 30.34 -48.87 33.10
N VAL A 86 30.33 -48.53 31.80
CA VAL A 86 31.36 -49.01 30.86
C VAL A 86 32.29 -47.91 30.33
N VAL A 87 32.01 -46.62 30.56
CA VAL A 87 32.79 -45.50 30.00
C VAL A 87 34.23 -45.43 30.53
N GLU A 88 34.49 -45.93 31.73
CA GLU A 88 35.85 -45.96 32.31
C GLU A 88 36.67 -47.17 31.79
N GLU A 89 36.00 -48.11 31.13
CA GLU A 89 36.61 -49.29 30.53
C GLU A 89 36.92 -48.95 29.06
N ASP A 90 38.20 -48.70 28.74
CA ASP A 90 38.69 -48.40 27.37
C ASP A 90 38.63 -49.65 26.47
N GLU A 91 37.43 -50.21 26.34
CA GLU A 91 37.13 -51.47 25.68
C GLU A 91 36.12 -51.28 24.54
N ILE A 92 36.19 -52.17 23.56
CA ILE A 92 35.26 -52.24 22.43
C ILE A 92 34.36 -53.45 22.63
N TRP A 93 33.09 -53.18 22.90
CA TRP A 93 32.11 -54.15 23.38
C TRP A 93 31.35 -54.85 22.26
N ASP A 94 31.05 -56.13 22.44
CA ASP A 94 30.14 -56.85 21.56
C ASP A 94 28.66 -56.55 21.90
N LEU A 95 27.77 -56.71 20.91
CA LEU A 95 26.34 -56.46 21.11
C LEU A 95 25.76 -57.35 22.22
N ASN A 96 26.18 -58.62 22.32
CA ASN A 96 25.66 -59.53 23.34
C ASN A 96 26.09 -59.09 24.74
N GLU A 97 27.36 -58.77 24.94
CA GLU A 97 27.91 -58.25 26.20
C GLU A 97 27.13 -57.03 26.70
N LEU A 98 26.98 -55.99 25.86
CA LEU A 98 26.22 -54.79 26.26
C LEU A 98 24.74 -55.09 26.55
N THR A 99 24.13 -55.98 25.77
CA THR A 99 22.72 -56.34 25.97
C THR A 99 22.55 -57.17 27.25
N GLU A 100 23.45 -58.09 27.54
CA GLU A 100 23.46 -58.88 28.79
C GLU A 100 23.71 -57.99 30.01
N LEU A 101 24.61 -57.02 29.91
CA LEU A 101 24.85 -56.02 30.96
C LEU A 101 23.60 -55.19 31.25
N HIS A 102 22.88 -54.75 30.22
CA HIS A 102 21.65 -53.95 30.38
C HIS A 102 20.50 -54.76 31.01
N TYR A 103 20.23 -55.97 30.51
CA TYR A 103 19.07 -56.76 30.96
C TYR A 103 19.38 -57.65 32.18
N ASN A 104 20.65 -57.84 32.54
CA ASN A 104 21.13 -58.72 33.61
C ASN A 104 20.66 -60.18 33.46
N HIS A 105 20.44 -60.63 32.22
CA HIS A 105 20.13 -62.00 31.83
C HIS A 105 20.48 -62.21 30.35
N THR A 106 20.52 -63.46 29.89
CA THR A 106 20.71 -63.77 28.46
C THR A 106 19.56 -63.20 27.64
N PRO A 107 19.80 -62.28 26.68
CA PRO A 107 18.73 -61.54 26.02
C PRO A 107 18.05 -62.38 24.95
N THR A 108 16.75 -62.12 24.77
CA THR A 108 16.00 -62.63 23.63
C THR A 108 16.41 -61.91 22.34
N SER A 109 16.16 -62.52 21.18
CA SER A 109 16.46 -61.90 19.89
C SER A 109 15.68 -60.60 19.65
N GLU A 110 14.50 -60.45 20.24
CA GLU A 110 13.70 -59.23 20.21
C GLU A 110 14.35 -58.12 21.05
N GLN A 111 14.73 -58.43 22.31
CA GLN A 111 15.46 -57.50 23.18
C GLN A 111 16.77 -57.03 22.56
N MET A 112 17.56 -57.96 21.99
CA MET A 112 18.78 -57.62 21.26
C MET A 112 18.52 -56.71 20.05
N SER A 113 17.40 -56.92 19.33
CA SER A 113 17.07 -56.08 18.17
C SER A 113 16.71 -54.66 18.62
N ALA A 114 15.90 -54.52 19.66
CA ALA A 114 15.52 -53.23 20.23
C ALA A 114 16.75 -52.51 20.81
N PHE A 115 17.60 -53.23 21.53
CA PHE A 115 18.83 -52.70 22.09
C PHE A 115 19.82 -52.24 21.02
N LEU A 116 19.96 -53.00 19.93
CA LEU A 116 20.75 -52.59 18.78
C LEU A 116 20.23 -51.29 18.13
N VAL A 117 18.90 -51.14 18.01
CA VAL A 117 18.30 -49.89 17.50
C VAL A 117 18.61 -48.71 18.43
N ALA A 118 18.55 -48.91 19.76
CA ALA A 118 18.89 -47.89 20.74
C ALA A 118 20.37 -47.48 20.62
N LEU A 119 21.29 -48.45 20.47
CA LEU A 119 22.73 -48.17 20.31
C LEU A 119 23.03 -47.38 19.04
N GLU A 120 22.41 -47.73 17.91
CA GLU A 120 22.61 -47.05 16.63
C GLU A 120 22.07 -45.60 16.61
N THR A 121 21.19 -45.25 17.54
CA THR A 121 20.60 -43.91 17.67
C THR A 121 21.11 -43.17 18.92
N SER A 122 22.09 -43.76 19.63
CA SER A 122 22.60 -43.29 20.92
C SER A 122 23.51 -42.06 20.83
N ALA A 123 23.42 -41.19 21.84
CA ALA A 123 24.41 -40.15 22.08
C ALA A 123 25.64 -40.65 22.86
N TYR A 124 25.60 -41.88 23.38
CA TYR A 124 26.55 -42.45 24.35
C TYR A 124 27.55 -43.45 23.75
N PHE A 125 27.20 -44.08 22.63
CA PHE A 125 28.01 -45.12 21.99
C PHE A 125 28.28 -44.80 20.52
N ASP A 126 29.43 -45.25 20.02
CA ASP A 126 29.77 -45.20 18.60
C ASP A 126 30.00 -46.58 18.03
N ALA A 127 29.65 -46.74 16.77
CA ALA A 127 29.67 -48.01 16.07
C ALA A 127 31.01 -48.28 15.38
N GLU A 128 31.76 -49.27 15.86
CA GLU A 128 33.03 -49.73 15.26
C GLU A 128 32.88 -51.12 14.62
N GLY A 129 32.48 -51.14 13.34
CA GLY A 129 32.23 -52.39 12.62
C GLY A 129 31.00 -53.13 13.16
N ARG A 130 31.18 -54.21 13.93
CA ARG A 130 30.07 -54.96 14.58
C ARG A 130 30.01 -54.74 16.09
N ARG A 131 30.89 -53.90 16.61
CA ARG A 131 31.07 -53.64 18.03
C ARG A 131 30.80 -52.17 18.35
N PHE A 132 30.76 -51.84 19.62
CA PHE A 132 30.41 -50.52 20.12
C PHE A 132 31.46 -50.02 21.11
N ARG A 133 31.85 -48.76 20.95
CA ARG A 133 32.74 -48.05 21.87
C ARG A 133 31.92 -47.07 22.68
N ALA A 134 32.13 -47.04 24.00
CA ALA A 134 31.58 -46.01 24.87
C ALA A 134 32.30 -44.68 24.59
N LEU A 135 31.55 -43.61 24.37
CA LEU A 135 32.10 -42.28 24.11
C LEU A 135 32.55 -41.63 25.42
N ASP A 136 33.59 -40.81 25.38
CA ASP A 136 34.03 -40.10 26.58
C ASP A 136 33.02 -39.03 27.02
N ARG A 137 33.16 -38.52 28.26
CA ARG A 137 32.23 -37.53 28.82
C ARG A 137 32.16 -36.23 28.01
N THR A 138 33.24 -35.83 27.33
CA THR A 138 33.26 -34.63 26.49
C THR A 138 32.53 -34.87 25.16
N GLU A 139 32.74 -36.03 24.54
CA GLU A 139 32.05 -36.47 23.32
C GLU A 139 30.53 -36.58 23.57
N VAL A 140 30.14 -37.20 24.68
CA VAL A 140 28.72 -37.35 25.07
C VAL A 140 28.08 -35.99 25.36
N SER A 141 28.73 -35.12 26.13
CA SER A 141 28.20 -33.78 26.42
C SER A 141 27.95 -33.00 25.14
N HIS A 142 28.91 -33.02 24.20
CA HIS A 142 28.78 -32.35 22.91
C HIS A 142 27.66 -32.97 22.04
N ARG A 143 27.51 -34.31 22.00
CA ARG A 143 26.41 -34.97 21.27
C ARG A 143 25.04 -34.64 21.89
N LEU A 144 24.93 -34.65 23.22
CA LEU A 144 23.70 -34.31 23.94
C LEU A 144 23.30 -32.85 23.71
N GLU A 145 24.26 -31.91 23.70
CA GLU A 145 24.00 -30.51 23.36
C GLU A 145 23.45 -30.35 21.94
N ILE A 146 24.01 -31.09 20.96
CA ILE A 146 23.50 -31.09 19.58
C ILE A 146 22.07 -31.63 19.55
N VAL A 147 21.80 -32.78 20.17
CA VAL A 147 20.48 -33.40 20.22
C VAL A 147 19.46 -32.49 20.92
N ALA A 148 19.84 -31.87 22.04
CA ALA A 148 18.99 -30.93 22.76
C ALA A 148 18.65 -29.71 21.90
N ARG A 149 19.65 -29.12 21.23
CA ARG A 149 19.46 -27.97 20.35
C ARG A 149 18.60 -28.31 19.13
N ASP A 150 18.76 -29.50 18.56
CA ASP A 150 17.95 -29.94 17.43
C ASP A 150 16.50 -30.25 17.85
N LYS A 151 16.28 -30.84 19.04
CA LYS A 151 14.95 -30.98 19.64
C LYS A 151 14.29 -29.62 19.89
N GLU A 152 15.03 -28.65 20.42
CA GLU A 152 14.52 -27.30 20.68
C GLU A 152 14.14 -26.58 19.37
N ARG A 153 14.98 -26.70 18.33
CA ARG A 153 14.68 -26.16 16.99
C ARG A 153 13.45 -26.79 16.36
N GLU A 154 13.28 -28.10 16.48
CA GLU A 154 12.12 -28.78 15.93
C GLU A 154 10.85 -28.41 16.70
N ALA A 155 10.92 -28.32 18.03
CA ALA A 155 9.80 -27.84 18.85
C ALA A 155 9.43 -26.39 18.52
N GLU A 156 10.44 -25.53 18.31
CA GLU A 156 10.20 -24.14 17.88
C GLU A 156 9.53 -24.08 16.51
N ARG A 157 10.00 -24.89 15.56
CA ARG A 157 9.41 -25.00 14.23
C ARG A 157 7.97 -25.49 14.29
N GLU A 158 7.68 -26.51 15.10
CA GLU A 158 6.34 -27.03 15.28
C GLU A 158 5.40 -25.97 15.89
N ALA A 159 5.88 -25.24 16.90
CA ALA A 159 5.13 -24.14 17.50
C ALA A 159 4.85 -23.01 16.49
N PHE A 160 5.85 -22.65 15.68
CA PHE A 160 5.70 -21.67 14.60
C PHE A 160 4.68 -22.14 13.55
N LEU A 161 4.73 -23.41 13.13
CA LEU A 161 3.79 -23.97 12.16
C LEU A 161 2.35 -23.96 12.69
N LYS A 162 2.14 -24.35 13.95
CA LYS A 162 0.83 -24.25 14.62
C LYS A 162 0.32 -22.81 14.60
N TRP A 163 1.18 -21.87 14.99
CA TRP A 163 0.84 -20.46 14.99
C TRP A 163 0.47 -19.94 13.59
N LEU A 164 1.27 -20.28 12.58
CA LEU A 164 1.00 -19.92 11.18
C LEU A 164 -0.34 -20.49 10.68
N GLN A 165 -0.76 -21.64 11.21
CA GLN A 165 -2.05 -22.29 10.95
C GLN A 165 -3.20 -21.81 11.86
N PHE A 166 -3.09 -20.60 12.42
CA PHE A 166 -4.14 -20.00 13.26
C PHE A 166 -4.37 -20.72 14.59
N GLN A 167 -3.32 -21.36 15.14
CA GLN A 167 -3.38 -22.07 16.42
C GLN A 167 -2.25 -21.65 17.37
N GLY A 168 -2.59 -21.32 18.62
CA GLY A 168 -1.61 -20.89 19.62
C GLY A 168 -1.22 -19.42 19.50
N THR A 169 -0.12 -19.01 20.14
CA THR A 169 0.31 -17.61 20.26
C THR A 169 1.64 -17.37 19.56
N GLY A 170 1.75 -16.26 18.84
CA GLY A 170 2.98 -15.85 18.17
C GLY A 170 4.01 -15.29 19.12
N LYS A 171 5.30 -15.54 18.85
CA LYS A 171 6.40 -14.80 19.48
C LYS A 171 6.61 -13.46 18.76
N ASP A 172 7.05 -12.44 19.47
CA ASP A 172 7.34 -11.11 18.90
C ASP A 172 8.31 -11.18 17.71
N GLU A 173 9.34 -12.01 17.80
CA GLU A 173 10.31 -12.19 16.71
C GLU A 173 9.65 -12.79 15.45
N TRP A 174 8.70 -13.70 15.59
CA TRP A 174 7.98 -14.27 14.45
C TRP A 174 7.06 -13.24 13.82
N ILE A 175 6.39 -12.45 14.66
CA ILE A 175 5.51 -11.36 14.25
C ILE A 175 6.30 -10.34 13.42
N GLU A 176 7.45 -9.88 13.89
CA GLU A 176 8.28 -8.92 13.15
C GLU A 176 8.76 -9.47 11.79
N ARG A 177 9.13 -10.74 11.73
CA ARG A 177 9.53 -11.38 10.46
C ARG A 177 8.36 -11.55 9.49
N ILE A 178 7.17 -11.87 10.01
CA ILE A 178 5.94 -11.97 9.21
C ILE A 178 5.49 -10.58 8.71
N LYS A 179 5.64 -9.51 9.52
CA LYS A 179 5.41 -8.13 9.07
C LYS A 179 6.30 -7.78 7.87
N ASP A 180 7.58 -8.08 7.94
CA ASP A 180 8.53 -7.84 6.84
C ASP A 180 8.15 -8.61 5.56
N VAL A 181 7.72 -9.88 5.65
CA VAL A 181 7.23 -10.62 4.48
C VAL A 181 5.89 -10.11 3.97
N ALA A 182 4.97 -9.69 4.85
CA ALA A 182 3.72 -9.09 4.42
C ALA A 182 3.96 -7.76 3.68
N LEU A 183 4.95 -6.99 4.14
CA LEU A 183 5.39 -5.74 3.50
C LEU A 183 6.23 -5.96 2.25
N HIS A 184 7.10 -6.96 2.14
CA HIS A 184 8.05 -7.00 1.01
C HIS A 184 7.92 -8.25 0.14
N GLY A 185 7.06 -9.20 0.53
CA GLY A 185 6.85 -10.46 -0.18
C GLY A 185 8.18 -11.19 -0.37
N GLU A 186 8.47 -11.58 -1.61
CA GLU A 186 9.71 -12.28 -1.98
C GLU A 186 10.97 -11.42 -1.81
N GLN A 187 10.85 -10.09 -1.79
CA GLN A 187 11.98 -9.19 -1.58
C GLN A 187 12.35 -9.00 -0.10
N SER A 188 11.58 -9.61 0.81
CA SER A 188 11.84 -9.58 2.25
C SER A 188 13.17 -10.24 2.61
N LYS A 189 13.91 -9.62 3.53
CA LYS A 189 15.12 -10.21 4.13
C LYS A 189 14.81 -11.45 4.98
N HIS A 190 13.54 -11.68 5.32
CA HIS A 190 13.06 -12.78 6.13
C HIS A 190 12.35 -13.89 5.33
N ALA A 191 12.16 -13.73 4.01
CA ALA A 191 11.50 -14.71 3.15
C ALA A 191 12.13 -16.10 3.24
N HIS A 192 13.46 -16.20 3.11
CA HIS A 192 14.17 -17.48 3.18
C HIS A 192 14.09 -18.15 4.56
N TRP A 193 14.08 -17.37 5.63
CA TRP A 193 13.92 -17.94 6.97
C TRP A 193 12.51 -18.53 7.13
N LEU A 194 11.49 -17.81 6.67
CA LEU A 194 10.10 -18.28 6.69
C LEU A 194 9.91 -19.53 5.85
N GLU A 195 10.49 -19.59 4.66
CA GLU A 195 10.46 -20.78 3.80
C GLU A 195 11.09 -22.00 4.49
N ARG A 196 12.23 -21.81 5.17
CA ARG A 196 12.89 -22.89 5.92
C ARG A 196 12.05 -23.38 7.11
N MET A 197 11.37 -22.47 7.81
CA MET A 197 10.50 -22.81 8.94
C MET A 197 9.23 -23.54 8.46
N ALA A 198 8.56 -22.98 7.45
CA ALA A 198 7.29 -23.49 6.94
C ALA A 198 7.44 -24.74 6.06
N GLY A 199 8.59 -24.92 5.41
CA GLY A 199 8.79 -25.94 4.38
C GLY A 199 8.18 -25.58 3.02
N GLU A 200 7.64 -24.36 2.88
CA GLU A 200 7.05 -23.81 1.66
C GLU A 200 7.21 -22.29 1.62
N THR A 201 7.13 -21.70 0.43
CA THR A 201 7.12 -20.24 0.28
C THR A 201 5.85 -19.64 0.87
N ILE A 202 6.01 -18.67 1.77
CA ILE A 202 4.88 -17.93 2.35
C ILE A 202 4.64 -16.66 1.54
N SER A 203 3.45 -16.57 0.94
CA SER A 203 3.06 -15.37 0.18
C SER A 203 2.83 -14.17 1.11
N ALA A 204 3.03 -12.96 0.58
CA ALA A 204 2.72 -11.71 1.30
C ALA A 204 1.28 -11.68 1.81
N ARG A 205 0.33 -12.23 1.03
CA ARG A 205 -1.08 -12.34 1.42
C ARG A 205 -1.28 -13.25 2.62
N LYS A 206 -0.65 -14.44 2.63
CA LYS A 206 -0.76 -15.38 3.76
C LYS A 206 -0.14 -14.79 5.03
N ALA A 207 0.99 -14.08 4.91
CA ALA A 207 1.60 -13.34 6.01
C ALA A 207 0.68 -12.22 6.53
N PHE A 208 0.07 -11.44 5.62
CA PHE A 208 -0.93 -10.41 5.96
C PHE A 208 -2.13 -11.00 6.72
N ASP A 209 -2.74 -12.06 6.19
CA ASP A 209 -3.92 -12.70 6.81
C ASP A 209 -3.62 -13.25 8.21
N ARG A 210 -2.39 -13.73 8.46
CA ARG A 210 -1.92 -14.12 9.80
C ARG A 210 -1.88 -12.91 10.75
N LEU A 211 -1.35 -11.77 10.33
CA LEU A 211 -1.29 -10.54 11.16
C LEU A 211 -2.68 -9.99 11.46
N VAL A 212 -3.61 -10.09 10.50
CA VAL A 212 -5.01 -9.72 10.72
C VAL A 212 -5.67 -10.64 11.75
N ALA A 213 -5.43 -11.94 11.68
CA ALA A 213 -5.99 -12.89 12.64
C ALA A 213 -5.43 -12.75 14.07
N GLU A 214 -4.23 -12.20 14.23
CA GLU A 214 -3.66 -11.81 15.53
C GLU A 214 -4.22 -10.47 16.05
N GLY A 215 -5.00 -9.74 15.25
CA GLY A 215 -5.46 -8.39 15.58
C GLY A 215 -4.33 -7.34 15.55
N ILE A 216 -3.19 -7.65 14.94
CA ILE A 216 -2.05 -6.74 14.81
C ILE A 216 -2.32 -5.71 13.72
N TRP A 217 -2.89 -6.15 12.60
CA TRP A 217 -3.29 -5.30 11.50
C TRP A 217 -4.80 -5.35 11.28
N ASP A 218 -5.37 -4.23 10.88
CA ASP A 218 -6.75 -4.19 10.41
C ASP A 218 -6.88 -4.96 9.07
N ARG A 219 -8.05 -5.56 8.82
CA ARG A 219 -8.31 -6.31 7.56
C ARG A 219 -8.19 -5.44 6.31
N HIS A 220 -8.35 -4.13 6.46
CA HIS A 220 -8.22 -3.11 5.43
C HIS A 220 -6.89 -2.36 5.51
N ALA A 221 -5.92 -2.82 6.32
CA ALA A 221 -4.59 -2.21 6.41
C ALA A 221 -3.97 -2.02 5.01
N PHE A 222 -3.52 -0.80 4.74
CA PHE A 222 -3.00 -0.42 3.44
C PHE A 222 -1.49 -0.68 3.37
N VAL A 223 -1.13 -1.90 2.93
CA VAL A 223 0.26 -2.38 2.88
C VAL A 223 1.18 -1.46 2.07
N GLU A 224 0.69 -0.90 0.95
CA GLU A 224 1.50 0.00 0.12
C GLU A 224 1.84 1.29 0.86
N LEU A 225 0.88 1.91 1.56
CA LEU A 225 1.14 3.08 2.41
C LEU A 225 2.19 2.79 3.49
N MET A 226 2.12 1.61 4.11
CA MET A 226 3.09 1.19 5.13
C MET A 226 4.52 1.01 4.58
N ARG A 227 4.67 0.65 3.30
CA ARG A 227 5.99 0.50 2.64
C ARG A 227 6.64 1.84 2.34
N GLU A 228 5.82 2.83 1.98
CA GLU A 228 6.27 4.15 1.51
C GLU A 228 6.65 5.09 2.67
N ASP A 229 6.40 4.67 3.92
CA ASP A 229 6.74 5.39 5.16
C ASP A 229 6.28 6.86 5.14
N VAL A 230 5.06 7.08 4.63
CA VAL A 230 4.47 8.42 4.53
C VAL A 230 4.13 8.91 5.94
N PRO A 231 4.57 10.12 6.35
CA PRO A 231 4.25 10.67 7.66
C PRO A 231 2.75 10.86 7.83
N LEU A 232 2.13 10.08 8.72
CA LEU A 232 0.69 10.15 8.99
C LEU A 232 0.37 11.09 10.15
N ASN A 233 1.22 11.10 11.18
CA ASN A 233 1.04 11.89 12.40
C ASN A 233 2.09 13.00 12.50
N PHE A 234 1.73 14.11 13.13
CA PHE A 234 2.68 15.19 13.41
C PHE A 234 3.42 14.91 14.73
N PRO A 235 4.74 15.10 14.78
CA PRO A 235 5.50 15.08 16.03
C PRO A 235 5.00 16.13 17.05
N ASP A 236 5.00 15.79 18.34
CA ASP A 236 4.58 16.70 19.44
C ASP A 236 5.22 18.11 19.39
N PRO A 237 6.52 18.28 19.05
CA PRO A 237 7.11 19.62 18.93
C PRO A 237 6.42 20.50 17.89
N LEU A 238 6.01 19.93 16.75
CA LEU A 238 5.33 20.68 15.68
C LEU A 238 3.90 21.06 16.07
N ILE A 239 3.21 20.20 16.82
CA ILE A 239 1.90 20.54 17.39
C ILE A 239 2.01 21.74 18.33
N LYS A 240 3.02 21.76 19.21
CA LYS A 240 3.25 22.89 20.12
C LYS A 240 3.60 24.19 19.40
N GLU A 241 4.36 24.10 18.30
CA GLU A 241 4.67 25.25 17.45
C GLU A 241 3.39 25.83 16.81
N ALA A 242 2.53 24.95 16.28
CA ALA A 242 1.25 25.34 15.71
C ALA A 242 0.30 25.99 16.73
N ASP A 243 0.26 25.48 17.96
CA ASP A 243 -0.50 26.08 19.07
C ASP A 243 0.03 27.48 19.45
N ALA A 244 1.36 27.68 19.37
CA ALA A 244 1.96 28.98 19.63
C ALA A 244 1.59 30.01 18.54
N ILE A 245 1.54 29.59 17.27
CA ILE A 245 1.04 30.42 16.16
C ILE A 245 -0.42 30.81 16.43
N GLN A 246 -1.26 29.87 16.87
CA GLN A 246 -2.65 30.14 17.23
C GLN A 246 -2.77 31.22 18.32
N ALA A 247 -1.96 31.13 19.37
CA ALA A 247 -1.96 32.11 20.46
C ALA A 247 -1.54 33.52 20.01
N MET A 248 -0.77 33.64 18.93
CA MET A 248 -0.27 34.90 18.39
C MET A 248 -1.10 35.44 17.22
N TYR A 249 -1.97 34.62 16.61
CA TYR A 249 -2.71 34.93 15.38
C TYR A 249 -3.41 36.30 15.41
N ASN A 250 -4.21 36.56 16.44
CA ASN A 250 -4.97 37.82 16.55
C ASN A 250 -4.10 39.07 16.63
N ARG A 251 -2.83 38.95 17.04
CA ARG A 251 -1.88 40.08 17.08
C ARG A 251 -1.30 40.42 15.71
N ALA A 252 -1.30 39.46 14.80
CA ALA A 252 -0.82 39.63 13.43
C ALA A 252 -1.91 40.14 12.47
N LEU A 253 -3.18 40.09 12.89
CA LEU A 253 -4.29 40.63 12.10
C LEU A 253 -4.08 42.12 11.79
N PHE A 254 -4.38 42.51 10.55
CA PHE A 254 -4.32 43.89 10.01
C PHE A 254 -2.92 44.53 9.89
N ALA A 255 -1.85 43.88 10.33
CA ALA A 255 -0.50 44.39 10.14
C ALA A 255 -0.14 44.40 8.64
N ASN A 256 0.03 45.59 8.05
CA ASN A 256 0.33 45.81 6.62
C ASN A 256 -0.69 45.13 5.67
N ARG A 257 -1.98 45.11 6.05
CA ARG A 257 -3.04 44.47 5.27
C ARG A 257 -4.23 45.38 5.07
N GLN A 258 -4.84 45.26 3.90
CA GLN A 258 -6.11 45.91 3.61
C GLN A 258 -7.25 45.22 4.38
N ASP A 259 -8.08 46.02 5.04
CA ASP A 259 -9.28 45.51 5.69
C ASP A 259 -10.40 45.31 4.66
N LEU A 260 -10.71 44.06 4.36
CA LEU A 260 -11.80 43.63 3.49
C LEU A 260 -12.89 42.89 4.29
N THR A 261 -12.90 42.98 5.61
CA THR A 261 -13.87 42.29 6.48
C THR A 261 -15.31 42.77 6.31
N HIS A 262 -15.50 43.90 5.61
CA HIS A 262 -16.79 44.49 5.27
C HIS A 262 -17.38 43.95 3.96
N ILE A 263 -16.60 43.21 3.17
CA ILE A 263 -17.04 42.65 1.89
C ILE A 263 -17.76 41.33 2.16
N ASP A 264 -18.86 41.10 1.45
CA ASP A 264 -19.67 39.88 1.55
C ASP A 264 -19.00 38.73 0.78
N ALA A 265 -17.98 38.13 1.41
CA ALA A 265 -17.24 37.01 0.89
C ALA A 265 -17.87 35.67 1.32
N VAL A 266 -17.87 34.69 0.41
CA VAL A 266 -18.33 33.32 0.67
C VAL A 266 -17.31 32.30 0.18
N THR A 267 -17.29 31.12 0.79
CA THR A 267 -16.60 29.95 0.23
C THR A 267 -17.62 29.02 -0.42
N ILE A 268 -17.22 28.34 -1.50
CA ILE A 268 -18.04 27.33 -2.19
C ILE A 268 -17.18 26.08 -2.32
N ASP A 269 -17.55 25.03 -1.59
CA ASP A 269 -16.76 23.80 -1.47
C ASP A 269 -17.67 22.57 -1.42
N ASP A 270 -17.10 21.38 -1.35
CA ASP A 270 -17.87 20.22 -0.90
C ASP A 270 -18.38 20.40 0.55
N ALA A 271 -19.58 19.87 0.83
CA ALA A 271 -20.21 19.96 2.14
C ALA A 271 -19.29 19.45 3.28
N SER A 272 -18.47 18.44 3.01
CA SER A 272 -17.51 17.86 3.96
C SER A 272 -16.18 18.60 4.11
N THR A 273 -15.87 19.57 3.23
CA THR A 273 -14.59 20.29 3.26
C THR A 273 -14.44 21.07 4.56
N THR A 274 -13.24 21.06 5.12
CA THR A 274 -12.90 21.77 6.38
C THR A 274 -11.74 22.73 6.22
N ASP A 275 -11.02 22.62 5.11
CA ASP A 275 -9.78 23.29 4.75
C ASP A 275 -10.02 24.19 3.54
N MET A 276 -11.02 25.07 3.63
CA MET A 276 -11.35 26.02 2.57
C MET A 276 -10.19 27.00 2.33
N ASP A 277 -9.57 26.86 1.15
CA ASP A 277 -8.41 27.65 0.69
C ASP A 277 -8.84 29.01 0.13
N ASP A 278 -10.00 29.07 -0.51
CA ASP A 278 -10.45 30.20 -1.32
C ASP A 278 -11.85 30.70 -0.94
N ALA A 279 -12.05 32.00 -1.15
CA ALA A 279 -13.32 32.68 -1.01
C ALA A 279 -13.50 33.66 -2.16
N ILE A 280 -14.74 33.98 -2.49
CA ILE A 280 -15.11 34.86 -3.58
C ILE A 280 -16.10 35.92 -3.10
N SER A 281 -16.06 37.09 -3.74
CA SER A 281 -16.93 38.20 -3.36
C SER A 281 -17.28 39.12 -4.53
N VAL A 282 -18.36 39.89 -4.34
CA VAL A 282 -18.76 40.98 -5.23
C VAL A 282 -19.10 42.22 -4.43
N GLN A 283 -18.59 43.37 -4.85
CA GLN A 283 -19.00 44.68 -4.32
C GLN A 283 -19.61 45.53 -5.44
N PHE A 284 -20.94 45.65 -5.43
CA PHE A 284 -21.67 46.49 -6.39
C PHE A 284 -21.51 47.98 -6.11
N ARG A 285 -21.50 48.80 -7.18
CA ARG A 285 -21.44 50.27 -7.14
C ARG A 285 -22.71 50.89 -7.70
N GLU A 286 -22.94 52.16 -7.37
CA GLU A 286 -24.13 52.92 -7.81
C GLU A 286 -24.21 53.12 -9.33
N ASP A 287 -23.08 53.12 -10.02
CA ASP A 287 -22.99 53.30 -11.48
C ASP A 287 -23.24 52.01 -12.28
N GLY A 288 -23.55 50.90 -11.60
CA GLY A 288 -23.78 49.60 -12.21
C GLY A 288 -22.51 48.79 -12.48
N SER A 289 -21.32 49.35 -12.20
CA SER A 289 -20.09 48.56 -12.13
C SER A 289 -20.02 47.77 -10.82
N HIS A 290 -19.14 46.79 -10.77
CA HIS A 290 -18.88 46.03 -9.55
C HIS A 290 -17.41 45.59 -9.48
N GLN A 291 -16.93 45.34 -8.27
CA GLN A 291 -15.62 44.73 -8.04
C GLN A 291 -15.79 43.25 -7.74
N ILE A 292 -15.04 42.40 -8.43
CA ILE A 292 -14.91 40.98 -8.11
C ILE A 292 -13.67 40.79 -7.22
N GLY A 293 -13.79 39.92 -6.23
CA GLY A 293 -12.68 39.49 -5.39
C GLY A 293 -12.52 37.98 -5.37
N VAL A 294 -11.28 37.52 -5.54
CA VAL A 294 -10.84 36.16 -5.20
C VAL A 294 -9.85 36.27 -4.05
N HIS A 295 -10.12 35.56 -2.96
CA HIS A 295 -9.36 35.67 -1.71
C HIS A 295 -8.80 34.29 -1.35
N ILE A 296 -7.49 34.13 -1.45
CA ILE A 296 -6.80 32.89 -1.08
C ILE A 296 -6.23 33.05 0.33
N THR A 297 -6.43 32.08 1.20
CA THR A 297 -5.86 32.10 2.55
C THR A 297 -4.34 32.25 2.54
N ASP A 298 -3.81 33.12 3.41
CA ASP A 298 -2.38 33.44 3.47
C ASP A 298 -1.61 32.50 4.42
N VAL A 299 -1.38 31.28 3.93
CA VAL A 299 -0.58 30.26 4.64
C VAL A 299 0.88 30.68 4.72
N SER A 300 1.39 31.42 3.72
CA SER A 300 2.77 31.89 3.69
C SER A 300 3.15 32.74 4.91
N SER A 301 2.18 33.48 5.45
CA SER A 301 2.35 34.30 6.66
C SER A 301 2.18 33.51 7.95
N LEU A 302 1.49 32.37 7.91
CA LEU A 302 1.36 31.44 9.03
C LEU A 302 2.60 30.57 9.19
N ILE A 303 3.19 30.14 8.08
CA ILE A 303 4.30 29.17 8.05
C ILE A 303 5.49 29.80 7.32
N PRO A 304 6.45 30.36 8.07
CA PRO A 304 7.68 30.91 7.49
C PRO A 304 8.45 29.85 6.70
N ALA A 305 9.05 30.25 5.58
CA ALA A 305 9.94 29.39 4.80
C ALA A 305 11.10 28.89 5.67
N HIS A 306 11.48 27.62 5.50
CA HIS A 306 12.56 26.94 6.24
C HIS A 306 12.32 26.78 7.76
N SER A 307 11.09 26.97 8.24
CA SER A 307 10.69 26.58 9.60
C SER A 307 10.54 25.05 9.73
N ALA A 308 10.45 24.54 10.96
CA ALA A 308 10.24 23.10 11.18
C ALA A 308 8.88 22.63 10.62
N LEU A 309 7.84 23.47 10.71
CA LEU A 309 6.55 23.23 10.06
C LEU A 309 6.66 23.24 8.53
N ASP A 310 7.51 24.10 7.95
CA ASP A 310 7.77 24.13 6.52
C ASP A 310 8.47 22.86 6.03
N GLU A 311 9.48 22.39 6.77
CA GLU A 311 10.17 21.14 6.45
C GLU A 311 9.22 19.94 6.50
N GLU A 312 8.32 19.89 7.49
CA GLU A 312 7.29 18.85 7.55
C GLU A 312 6.28 18.96 6.39
N ALA A 313 5.81 20.17 6.07
CA ALA A 313 4.91 20.39 4.94
C ALA A 313 5.57 20.00 3.62
N ARG A 314 6.86 20.29 3.44
CA ARG A 314 7.68 19.84 2.31
C ARG A 314 7.78 18.32 2.27
N ASN A 315 8.05 17.68 3.41
CA ASN A 315 8.19 16.23 3.52
C ASN A 315 6.90 15.49 3.14
N ARG A 316 5.75 16.06 3.52
CA ARG A 316 4.42 15.57 3.13
C ARG A 316 4.09 15.90 1.67
N GLY A 317 4.45 17.08 1.19
CA GLY A 317 4.26 17.54 -0.20
C GLY A 317 2.82 17.97 -0.53
N ALA A 318 1.83 17.19 -0.10
CA ALA A 318 0.41 17.53 -0.19
C ALA A 318 -0.40 16.80 0.90
N SER A 319 -1.65 17.21 1.10
CA SER A 319 -2.62 16.45 1.90
C SER A 319 -2.98 15.16 1.16
N LEU A 320 -3.17 14.07 1.92
CA LEU A 320 -3.55 12.75 1.41
C LEU A 320 -5.01 12.46 1.75
N TYR A 321 -5.85 12.26 0.74
CA TYR A 321 -7.28 12.02 0.88
C TYR A 321 -7.61 10.56 0.56
N PHE A 322 -7.97 9.79 1.59
CA PHE A 322 -8.53 8.45 1.44
C PHE A 322 -10.04 8.45 1.74
N PRO A 323 -10.80 7.48 1.20
CA PRO A 323 -12.23 7.36 1.48
C PRO A 323 -12.61 7.30 2.97
N GLU A 324 -11.75 6.72 3.81
CA GLU A 324 -12.00 6.57 5.25
C GLU A 324 -11.37 7.67 6.12
N THR A 325 -10.37 8.40 5.60
CA THR A 325 -9.61 9.36 6.40
C THR A 325 -8.81 10.31 5.52
N LYS A 326 -8.49 11.48 6.07
CA LYS A 326 -7.55 12.44 5.47
C LYS A 326 -6.31 12.56 6.35
N TYR A 327 -5.14 12.75 5.72
CA TYR A 327 -3.90 13.11 6.40
C TYR A 327 -3.44 14.48 5.88
N PRO A 328 -3.64 15.57 6.64
CA PRO A 328 -3.38 16.90 6.14
C PRO A 328 -1.88 17.16 6.00
N MET A 329 -1.52 18.04 5.05
CA MET A 329 -0.15 18.54 4.87
C MET A 329 0.31 19.37 6.08
N LEU A 330 -0.61 20.07 6.73
CA LEU A 330 -0.35 20.94 7.87
C LEU A 330 -1.10 20.44 9.11
N PRO A 331 -0.63 20.77 10.33
CA PRO A 331 -1.38 20.45 11.54
C PRO A 331 -2.82 20.98 11.47
N PRO A 332 -3.84 20.23 11.96
CA PRO A 332 -5.25 20.62 11.85
C PRO A 332 -5.59 22.01 12.37
N VAL A 333 -4.90 22.49 13.42
CA VAL A 333 -5.09 23.87 13.93
C VAL A 333 -4.72 24.94 12.89
N LEU A 334 -3.79 24.64 11.98
CA LEU A 334 -3.41 25.51 10.87
C LEU A 334 -4.30 25.26 9.65
N SER A 335 -4.49 24.00 9.21
CA SER A 335 -5.23 23.69 7.98
C SER A 335 -6.74 23.86 8.10
N GLU A 336 -7.35 23.50 9.23
CA GLU A 336 -8.80 23.39 9.40
C GLU A 336 -9.38 24.49 10.31
N ASN A 337 -8.53 25.39 10.81
CA ASN A 337 -8.96 26.51 11.64
C ASN A 337 -8.34 27.83 11.18
N LEU A 338 -7.07 28.12 11.53
CA LEU A 338 -6.49 29.45 11.30
C LEU A 338 -6.30 29.79 9.83
N GLY A 339 -5.89 28.79 9.04
CA GLY A 339 -5.71 28.89 7.61
C GLY A 339 -6.99 28.61 6.83
N SER A 340 -7.98 27.92 7.40
CA SER A 340 -9.26 27.76 6.72
C SER A 340 -10.09 29.05 6.79
N LEU A 341 -10.70 29.42 5.67
CA LEU A 341 -11.59 30.58 5.54
C LEU A 341 -12.98 30.34 6.16
N ILE A 342 -13.01 29.90 7.43
CA ILE A 342 -14.26 29.57 8.13
C ILE A 342 -15.15 30.80 8.34
N PRO A 343 -16.49 30.64 8.31
CA PRO A 343 -17.41 31.75 8.43
C PRO A 343 -17.28 32.53 9.75
N ASN A 344 -17.56 33.82 9.66
CA ASN A 344 -17.65 34.79 10.75
C ASN A 344 -16.36 35.05 11.53
N GLU A 345 -15.22 34.59 11.04
CA GLU A 345 -13.92 34.80 11.64
C GLU A 345 -13.01 35.63 10.73
N ASN A 346 -12.16 36.47 11.33
CA ASN A 346 -11.20 37.25 10.57
C ASN A 346 -10.06 36.33 10.11
N ARG A 347 -9.75 36.38 8.82
CA ARG A 347 -8.75 35.51 8.18
C ARG A 347 -7.77 36.29 7.33
N LEU A 348 -6.49 35.93 7.43
CA LEU A 348 -5.44 36.46 6.57
C LEU A 348 -5.63 35.92 5.15
N ALA A 349 -5.61 36.80 4.15
CA ALA A 349 -5.74 36.41 2.76
C ALA A 349 -4.77 37.18 1.85
N VAL A 350 -4.54 36.59 0.68
CA VAL A 350 -3.91 37.18 -0.49
C VAL A 350 -5.03 37.32 -1.52
N SER A 351 -5.45 38.56 -1.77
CA SER A 351 -6.65 38.86 -2.57
C SER A 351 -6.29 39.40 -3.94
N LEU A 352 -6.96 38.87 -4.96
CA LEU A 352 -6.99 39.40 -6.31
C LEU A 352 -8.30 40.17 -6.49
N LEU A 353 -8.22 41.44 -6.83
CA LEU A 353 -9.36 42.33 -7.02
C LEU A 353 -9.35 42.92 -8.42
N TRP A 354 -10.50 42.97 -9.09
CA TRP A 354 -10.65 43.67 -10.37
C TRP A 354 -12.05 44.23 -10.54
N ASP A 355 -12.14 45.29 -11.34
CA ASP A 355 -13.40 45.96 -11.64
C ASP A 355 -14.00 45.44 -12.94
N VAL A 356 -15.33 45.30 -12.92
CA VAL A 356 -16.16 44.94 -14.07
C VAL A 356 -17.10 46.12 -14.35
N GLY A 357 -16.93 46.73 -15.51
CA GLY A 357 -17.75 47.84 -15.97
C GLY A 357 -19.21 47.43 -16.18
N SER A 358 -20.12 48.41 -16.26
CA SER A 358 -21.54 48.16 -16.54
C SER A 358 -21.78 47.53 -17.91
N ASP A 359 -20.80 47.57 -18.81
CA ASP A 359 -20.79 46.95 -20.13
C ASP A 359 -20.16 45.54 -20.13
N GLY A 360 -19.73 45.04 -18.97
CA GLY A 360 -19.04 43.76 -18.81
C GLY A 360 -17.54 43.81 -19.09
N ALA A 361 -16.97 44.98 -19.39
CA ALA A 361 -15.53 45.11 -19.58
C ALA A 361 -14.78 44.86 -18.26
N MET A 362 -13.81 43.93 -18.27
CA MET A 362 -12.98 43.61 -17.12
C MET A 362 -11.68 44.42 -17.13
N GLU A 363 -11.40 45.13 -16.04
CA GLU A 363 -10.14 45.85 -15.83
C GLU A 363 -8.99 44.89 -15.44
N THR A 364 -7.76 45.40 -15.46
CA THR A 364 -6.58 44.65 -15.05
C THR A 364 -6.64 44.34 -13.54
N PRO A 365 -6.54 43.06 -13.15
CA PRO A 365 -6.56 42.69 -11.73
C PRO A 365 -5.34 43.16 -10.95
N ALA A 366 -5.54 43.42 -9.66
CA ALA A 366 -4.50 43.82 -8.71
C ALA A 366 -4.47 42.91 -7.49
N TRP A 367 -3.26 42.56 -7.05
CA TRP A 367 -3.02 41.77 -5.85
C TRP A 367 -2.83 42.64 -4.61
N THR A 368 -3.37 42.21 -3.48
CA THR A 368 -3.21 42.87 -2.17
C THR A 368 -3.17 41.85 -1.04
N LEU A 369 -2.41 42.15 0.01
CA LEU A 369 -2.51 41.40 1.27
C LEU A 369 -3.69 41.95 2.07
N SER A 370 -4.57 41.07 2.53
CA SER A 370 -5.83 41.49 3.15
C SER A 370 -6.18 40.70 4.41
N VAL A 371 -7.16 41.22 5.13
CA VAL A 371 -7.94 40.49 6.13
C VAL A 371 -9.38 40.44 5.64
N ILE A 372 -9.95 39.24 5.52
CA ILE A 372 -11.33 39.01 5.12
C ILE A 372 -12.14 38.42 6.27
N ARG A 373 -13.46 38.42 6.14
CA ARG A 373 -14.36 37.71 7.04
C ARG A 373 -15.46 37.06 6.20
N CYS A 374 -15.32 35.77 5.90
CA CYS A 374 -16.34 35.05 5.13
C CYS A 374 -17.67 35.04 5.89
N CYS A 375 -18.76 35.34 5.22
CA CYS A 375 -20.07 35.37 5.84
C CYS A 375 -20.65 33.96 5.97
N GLU A 376 -20.35 33.09 5.02
CA GLU A 376 -20.98 31.78 4.88
C GLU A 376 -20.09 30.81 4.09
N LYS A 377 -20.24 29.51 4.40
CA LYS A 377 -19.72 28.40 3.61
C LYS A 377 -20.91 27.79 2.88
N LEU A 378 -20.86 27.75 1.56
CA LEU A 378 -21.86 27.12 0.71
C LEU A 378 -21.31 25.81 0.15
N SER A 379 -22.18 24.82 -0.02
CA SER A 379 -21.92 23.70 -0.92
C SER A 379 -22.19 24.10 -2.37
N TYR A 380 -21.59 23.37 -3.32
CA TYR A 380 -21.92 23.54 -4.75
C TYR A 380 -23.44 23.46 -5.01
N ASP A 381 -24.12 22.48 -4.40
CA ASP A 381 -25.56 22.28 -4.57
C ASP A 381 -26.39 23.45 -3.99
N GLU A 382 -25.95 24.03 -2.87
CA GLU A 382 -26.56 25.23 -2.29
C GLU A 382 -26.32 26.47 -3.17
N ALA A 383 -25.11 26.62 -3.73
CA ALA A 383 -24.78 27.72 -4.63
C ALA A 383 -25.61 27.65 -5.92
N ASP A 384 -25.79 26.46 -6.50
CA ASP A 384 -26.68 26.27 -7.65
C ASP A 384 -28.14 26.58 -7.29
N ALA A 385 -28.63 26.12 -6.14
CA ALA A 385 -29.98 26.44 -5.68
C ALA A 385 -30.20 27.96 -5.53
N ILE A 386 -29.19 28.72 -5.08
CA ILE A 386 -29.24 30.18 -5.01
C ILE A 386 -29.22 30.82 -6.41
N LEU A 387 -28.44 30.26 -7.34
CA LEU A 387 -28.40 30.70 -8.73
C LEU A 387 -29.74 30.46 -9.47
N ASP A 388 -30.54 29.51 -9.01
CA ASP A 388 -31.88 29.21 -9.55
C ASP A 388 -33.01 29.99 -8.84
N ASP A 389 -32.76 30.52 -7.63
CA ASP A 389 -33.73 31.33 -6.88
C ASP A 389 -33.40 32.83 -6.94
N ALA A 390 -34.03 33.53 -7.90
CA ALA A 390 -33.90 34.98 -8.06
C ALA A 390 -34.38 35.82 -6.85
N THR A 391 -35.10 35.21 -5.89
CA THR A 391 -35.55 35.90 -4.67
C THR A 391 -34.53 35.79 -3.52
N HIS A 392 -33.53 34.91 -3.66
CA HIS A 392 -32.51 34.72 -2.64
C HIS A 392 -31.61 35.97 -2.52
N PRO A 393 -31.28 36.44 -1.30
CA PRO A 393 -30.48 37.67 -1.11
C PRO A 393 -29.10 37.65 -1.79
N ARG A 394 -28.51 36.46 -1.95
CA ARG A 394 -27.19 36.27 -2.60
C ARG A 394 -27.27 36.01 -4.11
N HIS A 395 -28.46 35.93 -4.70
CA HIS A 395 -28.60 35.61 -6.12
C HIS A 395 -27.82 36.59 -7.01
N ALA A 396 -27.93 37.90 -6.75
CA ALA A 396 -27.23 38.91 -7.52
C ALA A 396 -25.69 38.73 -7.46
N ILE A 397 -25.15 38.39 -6.29
CA ILE A 397 -23.70 38.18 -6.08
C ILE A 397 -23.23 36.96 -6.90
N LEU A 398 -23.90 35.81 -6.75
CA LEU A 398 -23.50 34.60 -7.48
C LEU A 398 -23.71 34.73 -8.99
N SER A 399 -24.78 35.40 -9.43
CA SER A 399 -25.02 35.65 -10.86
C SER A 399 -23.91 36.53 -11.47
N ALA A 400 -23.47 37.59 -10.81
CA ALA A 400 -22.36 38.43 -11.31
C ALA A 400 -21.04 37.66 -11.41
N LEU A 401 -20.76 36.78 -10.44
CA LEU A 401 -19.60 35.88 -10.47
C LEU A 401 -19.70 34.86 -11.62
N PHE A 402 -20.89 34.30 -11.83
CA PHE A 402 -21.16 33.35 -12.91
C PHE A 402 -21.00 34.00 -14.30
N ASP A 403 -21.59 35.17 -14.53
CA ASP A 403 -21.47 35.90 -15.80
C ASP A 403 -20.01 36.25 -16.12
N THR A 404 -19.23 36.57 -15.07
CA THR A 404 -17.78 36.78 -15.18
C THR A 404 -17.06 35.49 -15.56
N ALA A 405 -17.40 34.38 -14.91
CA ALA A 405 -16.82 33.06 -15.21
C ALA A 405 -17.14 32.58 -16.63
N GLU A 406 -18.37 32.78 -17.12
CA GLU A 406 -18.73 32.48 -18.51
C GLU A 406 -17.88 33.29 -19.50
N SER A 407 -17.70 34.59 -19.22
CA SER A 407 -16.86 35.45 -20.05
C SER A 407 -15.39 35.00 -20.08
N LEU A 408 -14.86 34.54 -18.95
CA LEU A 408 -13.50 33.98 -18.85
C LEU A 408 -13.37 32.65 -19.60
N LEU A 409 -14.38 31.76 -19.49
CA LEU A 409 -14.40 30.51 -20.24
C LEU A 409 -14.39 30.77 -21.75
N ILE A 410 -15.23 31.69 -22.24
CA ILE A 410 -15.28 32.05 -23.67
C ILE A 410 -13.90 32.49 -24.15
N GLN A 411 -13.23 33.39 -23.43
CA GLN A 411 -11.88 33.84 -23.77
C GLN A 411 -10.87 32.68 -23.83
N ARG A 412 -10.95 31.74 -22.89
CA ARG A 412 -10.07 30.57 -22.84
C ARG A 412 -10.34 29.60 -24.00
N VAL A 413 -11.61 29.34 -24.32
CA VAL A 413 -12.00 28.47 -25.45
C VAL A 413 -11.56 29.10 -26.77
N GLU A 414 -11.72 30.40 -26.95
CA GLU A 414 -11.19 31.15 -28.10
C GLU A 414 -9.66 31.08 -28.19
N ALA A 415 -8.98 31.00 -27.04
CA ALA A 415 -7.54 30.77 -26.94
C ALA A 415 -7.12 29.29 -27.07
N GLY A 416 -8.04 28.38 -27.35
CA GLY A 416 -7.77 26.96 -27.61
C GLY A 416 -7.85 26.05 -26.38
N ALA A 417 -8.48 26.49 -25.28
CA ALA A 417 -8.77 25.63 -24.15
C ALA A 417 -9.63 24.43 -24.56
N VAL A 418 -9.39 23.29 -23.92
CA VAL A 418 -10.10 22.06 -24.19
C VAL A 418 -11.16 21.86 -23.12
N ALA A 419 -12.42 22.10 -23.48
CA ALA A 419 -13.55 21.82 -22.61
C ALA A 419 -13.83 20.31 -22.62
N VAL A 420 -13.63 19.66 -21.48
CA VAL A 420 -13.98 18.25 -21.27
C VAL A 420 -14.75 18.14 -19.98
N ASP A 421 -15.93 17.53 -20.04
CA ASP A 421 -16.74 17.27 -18.85
C ASP A 421 -15.95 16.40 -17.86
N GLN A 422 -15.82 16.90 -16.63
CA GLN A 422 -15.17 16.16 -15.56
C GLN A 422 -16.20 15.32 -14.81
N VAL A 423 -15.81 14.09 -14.50
CA VAL A 423 -16.61 13.18 -13.67
C VAL A 423 -15.80 12.83 -12.45
N ASP A 424 -16.32 13.26 -11.31
CA ASP A 424 -15.79 12.90 -10.02
C ASP A 424 -16.48 11.65 -9.52
N ARG A 425 -15.66 10.81 -8.89
CA ARG A 425 -16.13 9.68 -8.12
C ARG A 425 -15.78 9.94 -6.66
N ARG A 426 -16.80 9.85 -5.81
CA ARG A 426 -16.65 10.01 -4.38
C ARG A 426 -16.97 8.69 -3.69
N VAL A 427 -15.99 8.16 -2.98
CA VAL A 427 -16.15 6.95 -2.18
C VAL A 427 -16.18 7.36 -0.72
N ASN A 428 -17.32 7.14 -0.06
CA ASN A 428 -17.50 7.41 1.37
C ASN A 428 -17.71 6.10 2.12
N ILE A 429 -17.14 6.01 3.32
CA ILE A 429 -17.26 4.82 4.18
C ILE A 429 -18.03 5.19 5.45
N SER A 430 -19.14 4.50 5.69
CA SER A 430 -19.94 4.71 6.91
C SER A 430 -19.24 4.18 8.16
N ALA A 431 -19.70 4.58 9.34
CA ALA A 431 -19.19 4.06 10.62
C ALA A 431 -19.36 2.53 10.75
N GLU A 432 -20.37 1.97 10.10
CA GLU A 432 -20.63 0.52 10.03
C GLU A 432 -19.77 -0.20 8.97
N GLY A 433 -18.95 0.53 8.21
CA GLY A 433 -18.09 0.01 7.15
C GLY A 433 -18.81 -0.18 5.80
N THR A 434 -19.97 0.46 5.61
CA THR A 434 -20.68 0.42 4.32
C THR A 434 -20.02 1.38 3.34
N VAL A 435 -19.69 0.90 2.15
CA VAL A 435 -19.09 1.71 1.08
C VAL A 435 -20.20 2.30 0.21
N ASN A 436 -20.29 3.62 0.17
CA ASN A 436 -21.16 4.38 -0.72
C ASN A 436 -20.32 5.02 -1.82
N ILE A 437 -20.71 4.83 -3.08
CA ILE A 437 -20.03 5.37 -4.25
C ILE A 437 -21.00 6.33 -4.93
N GLU A 438 -20.59 7.58 -5.08
CA GLU A 438 -21.34 8.64 -5.74
C GLU A 438 -20.56 9.12 -6.96
N ILE A 439 -21.24 9.25 -8.09
CA ILE A 439 -20.67 9.78 -9.33
C ILE A 439 -21.29 11.15 -9.57
N LYS A 440 -20.47 12.20 -9.49
CA LYS A 440 -20.89 13.58 -9.72
C LYS A 440 -20.25 14.10 -11.00
N LYS A 441 -21.06 14.66 -11.89
CA LYS A 441 -20.55 15.45 -13.01
C LYS A 441 -20.22 16.86 -12.50
N ARG A 442 -19.07 17.40 -12.90
CA ARG A 442 -18.70 18.79 -12.63
C ARG A 442 -19.09 19.67 -13.82
N ASP A 443 -20.38 19.79 -14.03
CA ASP A 443 -20.99 20.56 -15.13
C ASP A 443 -22.00 21.60 -14.61
N SER A 444 -22.02 21.84 -13.29
CA SER A 444 -22.91 22.83 -12.67
C SER A 444 -22.44 24.27 -12.88
N ARG A 445 -23.33 25.24 -12.57
CA ARG A 445 -23.00 26.66 -12.66
C ARG A 445 -22.02 27.05 -11.57
N ALA A 446 -22.16 26.50 -10.36
CA ALA A 446 -21.23 26.69 -9.27
C ALA A 446 -19.83 26.10 -9.56
N ASP A 447 -19.74 24.92 -10.20
CA ASP A 447 -18.46 24.32 -10.63
C ASP A 447 -17.71 25.23 -11.61
N LEU A 448 -18.41 25.73 -12.63
CA LEU A 448 -17.83 26.66 -13.61
C LEU A 448 -17.35 27.94 -12.95
N LEU A 449 -18.20 28.54 -12.11
CA LEU A 449 -17.92 29.79 -11.41
C LEU A 449 -16.64 29.69 -10.58
N VAL A 450 -16.50 28.67 -9.72
CA VAL A 450 -15.31 28.52 -8.88
C VAL A 450 -14.08 28.22 -9.72
N SER A 451 -14.19 27.27 -10.66
CA SER A 451 -13.03 26.83 -11.45
C SER A 451 -12.43 27.95 -12.31
N GLU A 452 -13.24 28.77 -12.99
CA GLU A 452 -12.74 29.86 -13.83
C GLU A 452 -12.12 30.99 -13.02
N LEU A 453 -12.69 31.33 -11.85
CA LEU A 453 -12.11 32.33 -10.97
C LEU A 453 -10.77 31.87 -10.38
N MET A 454 -10.63 30.58 -10.05
CA MET A 454 -9.35 30.02 -9.61
C MET A 454 -8.31 29.97 -10.73
N VAL A 455 -8.72 29.63 -11.97
CA VAL A 455 -7.81 29.71 -13.13
C VAL A 455 -7.36 31.15 -13.36
N LYS A 456 -8.28 32.12 -13.28
CA LYS A 456 -7.96 33.55 -13.37
C LYS A 456 -6.93 33.96 -12.32
N ALA A 457 -7.13 33.60 -11.06
CA ALA A 457 -6.18 33.89 -9.99
C ALA A 457 -4.79 33.30 -10.27
N ASN A 458 -4.73 32.04 -10.70
CA ASN A 458 -3.49 31.37 -11.04
C ASN A 458 -2.77 31.99 -12.26
N VAL A 459 -3.51 32.45 -13.27
CA VAL A 459 -2.93 33.16 -14.42
C VAL A 459 -2.35 34.51 -14.00
N GLU A 460 -3.08 35.30 -13.22
CA GLU A 460 -2.61 36.63 -12.79
C GLU A 460 -1.43 36.54 -11.81
N ALA A 461 -1.36 35.50 -10.97
CA ALA A 461 -0.17 35.23 -10.17
C ALA A 461 1.05 34.91 -11.04
N ALA A 462 0.86 34.08 -12.07
CA ALA A 462 1.92 33.71 -13.00
C ALA A 462 2.43 34.93 -13.80
N LYS A 463 1.52 35.77 -14.30
CA LYS A 463 1.86 37.02 -14.99
C LYS A 463 2.67 37.96 -14.11
N LEU A 464 2.25 38.17 -12.87
CA LEU A 464 2.97 39.03 -11.94
C LEU A 464 4.40 38.54 -11.68
N CYS A 465 4.61 37.23 -11.54
CA CYS A 465 5.95 36.66 -11.44
C CYS A 465 6.82 36.93 -12.69
N VAL A 466 6.25 36.80 -13.88
CA VAL A 466 6.94 37.09 -15.16
C VAL A 466 7.30 38.57 -15.26
N GLU A 467 6.35 39.47 -14.99
CA GLU A 467 6.54 40.92 -15.05
C GLU A 467 7.66 41.40 -14.13
N GLN A 468 7.76 40.79 -12.94
CA GLN A 468 8.77 41.12 -11.93
C GLN A 468 10.09 40.34 -12.10
N ASN A 469 10.21 39.51 -13.15
CA ASN A 469 11.34 38.61 -13.36
C ASN A 469 11.68 37.74 -12.13
N ALA A 470 10.65 37.34 -11.39
CA ALA A 470 10.78 36.51 -10.20
C ALA A 470 10.88 35.02 -10.58
N PRO A 471 11.82 34.24 -10.00
CA PRO A 471 11.80 32.78 -10.12
C PRO A 471 10.48 32.21 -9.61
N ALA A 472 9.78 31.45 -10.46
CA ALA A 472 8.48 30.90 -10.14
C ALA A 472 8.32 29.48 -10.67
N ILE A 473 7.36 28.76 -10.10
CA ILE A 473 6.99 27.42 -10.53
C ILE A 473 5.77 27.53 -11.45
N PHE A 474 5.98 27.32 -12.75
CA PHE A 474 4.95 27.29 -13.76
C PHE A 474 4.43 25.87 -14.01
N ARG A 475 3.22 25.78 -14.54
CA ARG A 475 2.59 24.55 -14.99
C ARG A 475 2.35 24.66 -16.50
N VAL A 476 3.07 23.84 -17.27
CA VAL A 476 3.03 23.86 -18.74
C VAL A 476 2.48 22.55 -19.28
N GLN A 477 1.83 22.62 -20.43
CA GLN A 477 1.24 21.47 -21.11
C GLN A 477 1.15 21.79 -22.60
N ASP A 478 1.60 20.88 -23.46
CA ASP A 478 1.42 21.03 -24.90
C ASP A 478 -0.08 21.05 -25.26
N ALA A 479 -0.44 21.79 -26.31
CA ALA A 479 -1.78 21.70 -26.88
C ALA A 479 -2.03 20.27 -27.40
N PRO A 480 -3.14 19.62 -27.02
CA PRO A 480 -3.45 18.29 -27.53
C PRO A 480 -3.84 18.37 -29.01
N ASP A 481 -3.42 17.37 -29.77
CA ASP A 481 -3.90 17.20 -31.14
C ASP A 481 -5.23 16.45 -31.13
N LEU A 482 -6.31 17.19 -31.40
CA LEU A 482 -7.69 16.69 -31.42
C LEU A 482 -8.23 16.53 -32.84
N SER A 483 -7.39 16.69 -33.88
CA SER A 483 -7.82 16.66 -35.28
C SER A 483 -8.34 15.29 -35.76
N ASP A 484 -7.82 14.21 -35.15
CA ASP A 484 -8.16 12.83 -35.47
C ASP A 484 -9.24 12.22 -34.53
N LEU A 485 -9.96 13.04 -33.75
CA LEU A 485 -11.05 12.53 -32.92
C LEU A 485 -12.20 11.99 -33.79
N GLU A 486 -12.63 10.76 -33.54
CA GLU A 486 -13.79 10.19 -34.21
C GLU A 486 -15.08 10.83 -33.66
N PRO A 487 -15.99 11.33 -34.51
CA PRO A 487 -17.29 11.83 -34.05
C PRO A 487 -18.08 10.76 -33.30
N THR A 488 -18.65 11.13 -32.16
CA THR A 488 -19.45 10.23 -31.32
C THR A 488 -20.56 10.99 -30.62
N ASP A 489 -21.72 10.36 -30.47
CA ASP A 489 -22.85 10.90 -29.70
C ASP A 489 -22.73 10.58 -28.20
N SER A 490 -21.70 9.82 -27.79
CA SER A 490 -21.45 9.49 -26.39
C SER A 490 -20.43 10.44 -25.77
N GLU A 491 -20.91 11.23 -24.81
CA GLU A 491 -20.08 12.12 -23.97
C GLU A 491 -18.91 11.39 -23.31
N GLN A 492 -19.14 10.18 -22.78
CA GLN A 492 -18.08 9.39 -22.14
C GLN A 492 -17.01 8.91 -23.13
N VAL A 493 -17.41 8.52 -24.35
CA VAL A 493 -16.45 8.17 -25.42
C VAL A 493 -15.66 9.40 -25.83
N HIS A 494 -16.34 10.53 -26.06
CA HIS A 494 -15.69 11.79 -26.42
C HIS A 494 -14.68 12.24 -25.36
N ARG A 495 -15.09 12.18 -24.08
CA ARG A 495 -14.23 12.44 -22.93
C ARG A 495 -13.02 11.52 -22.90
N TYR A 496 -13.21 10.21 -23.05
CA TYR A 496 -12.10 9.25 -23.07
C TYR A 496 -11.13 9.51 -24.23
N GLN A 497 -11.64 9.72 -25.44
CA GLN A 497 -10.81 10.01 -26.60
C GLN A 497 -10.03 11.31 -26.42
N THR A 498 -10.66 12.36 -25.88
CA THR A 498 -10.00 13.65 -25.63
C THR A 498 -8.92 13.51 -24.56
N LEU A 499 -9.24 12.96 -23.39
CA LEU A 499 -8.30 12.80 -22.28
C LEU A 499 -7.09 11.93 -22.65
N THR A 500 -7.26 10.92 -23.51
CA THR A 500 -6.14 10.08 -23.98
C THR A 500 -5.19 10.80 -24.95
N ARG A 501 -5.59 11.96 -25.52
CA ARG A 501 -4.71 12.83 -26.33
C ARG A 501 -4.06 13.94 -25.53
N MET A 502 -4.49 14.17 -24.29
CA MET A 502 -3.87 15.14 -23.40
C MET A 502 -2.61 14.54 -22.77
N ARG A 503 -1.48 15.26 -22.88
CA ARG A 503 -0.28 14.94 -22.11
C ARG A 503 -0.47 15.39 -20.67
N ALA A 504 0.16 14.72 -19.71
CA ALA A 504 0.22 15.24 -18.35
C ALA A 504 0.92 16.60 -18.36
N ALA A 505 0.36 17.59 -17.67
CA ALA A 505 1.06 18.85 -17.44
C ALA A 505 2.37 18.56 -16.68
N ALA A 506 3.38 19.42 -16.86
CA ALA A 506 4.68 19.32 -16.22
C ALA A 506 5.00 20.59 -15.42
N ILE A 507 5.86 20.45 -14.41
CA ILE A 507 6.45 21.62 -13.75
C ILE A 507 7.51 22.22 -14.67
N SER A 508 7.53 23.55 -14.77
CA SER A 508 8.54 24.31 -15.50
C SER A 508 8.99 25.51 -14.68
N LEU A 509 10.26 25.88 -14.80
CA LEU A 509 10.78 27.16 -14.27
C LEU A 509 10.80 28.26 -15.34
N GLN A 510 10.32 27.96 -16.53
CA GLN A 510 10.07 28.91 -17.61
C GLN A 510 8.56 29.01 -17.85
N PRO A 511 8.04 30.22 -18.04
CA PRO A 511 6.65 30.38 -18.44
C PRO A 511 6.40 29.70 -19.79
N GLY A 512 5.20 29.20 -19.98
CA GLY A 512 4.80 28.57 -21.23
C GLY A 512 3.31 28.25 -21.24
N LEU A 513 2.85 27.79 -22.40
CA LEU A 513 1.47 27.39 -22.64
C LEU A 513 1.03 26.26 -21.70
N HIS A 514 -0.19 26.37 -21.19
CA HIS A 514 -0.95 25.26 -20.63
C HIS A 514 -2.10 24.90 -21.58
N GLY A 515 -1.83 24.04 -22.55
CA GLY A 515 -2.70 23.77 -23.71
C GLY A 515 -4.11 23.33 -23.35
N GLY A 516 -4.30 22.45 -22.37
CA GLY A 516 -5.63 22.03 -21.93
C GLY A 516 -6.46 23.17 -21.31
N LEU A 517 -5.80 24.18 -20.74
CA LEU A 517 -6.47 25.33 -20.12
C LEU A 517 -6.57 26.54 -21.07
N GLY A 518 -5.84 26.56 -22.19
CA GLY A 518 -5.81 27.69 -23.13
C GLY A 518 -5.24 28.97 -22.54
N VAL A 519 -4.25 28.87 -21.65
CA VAL A 519 -3.64 30.03 -20.96
C VAL A 519 -2.12 29.98 -20.99
N GLU A 520 -1.50 31.17 -20.99
CA GLU A 520 -0.06 31.36 -20.92
C GLU A 520 0.24 32.75 -20.30
N PRO A 521 1.01 32.84 -19.20
CA PRO A 521 1.53 31.76 -18.36
C PRO A 521 0.51 31.23 -17.35
N TYR A 522 0.84 30.12 -16.67
CA TYR A 522 0.02 29.52 -15.60
C TYR A 522 0.87 28.95 -14.46
N CYS A 523 0.45 29.15 -13.22
CA CYS A 523 1.04 28.55 -12.01
C CYS A 523 -0.07 28.05 -11.07
N GLN A 524 0.28 27.45 -9.94
CA GLN A 524 -0.69 27.00 -8.93
C GLN A 524 -0.45 27.76 -7.62
N THR A 525 -1.46 28.47 -7.12
CA THR A 525 -1.41 29.31 -5.91
C THR A 525 -2.67 29.23 -5.06
N THR A 526 -3.76 28.68 -5.59
CA THR A 526 -5.10 28.74 -4.99
C THR A 526 -5.40 27.60 -4.02
N SER A 527 -4.42 26.74 -3.68
CA SER A 527 -4.64 25.68 -2.68
C SER A 527 -3.45 25.46 -1.71
N PRO A 528 -2.96 26.51 -1.04
CA PRO A 528 -1.76 26.46 -0.20
C PRO A 528 -1.92 25.65 1.10
N LEU A 529 -3.13 25.35 1.58
CA LEU A 529 -3.34 24.51 2.77
C LEU A 529 -3.02 23.04 2.51
N ARG A 530 -3.16 22.60 1.25
CA ARG A 530 -3.09 21.19 0.86
C ARG A 530 -2.07 20.85 -0.22
N ARG A 531 -1.42 21.85 -0.83
CA ARG A 531 -0.34 21.64 -1.81
C ARG A 531 0.87 22.50 -1.48
N PHE A 532 2.03 21.87 -1.25
CA PHE A 532 3.25 22.58 -0.90
C PHE A 532 3.77 23.47 -2.05
N ILE A 533 3.54 23.04 -3.30
CA ILE A 533 3.87 23.82 -4.49
C ILE A 533 3.12 25.16 -4.54
N ASP A 534 1.86 25.18 -4.08
CA ASP A 534 1.07 26.40 -3.96
C ASP A 534 1.59 27.30 -2.84
N LEU A 535 2.01 26.73 -1.72
CA LEU A 535 2.65 27.49 -0.63
C LEU A 535 3.97 28.15 -1.08
N VAL A 536 4.78 27.45 -1.87
CA VAL A 536 6.01 28.01 -2.47
C VAL A 536 5.68 29.15 -3.43
N SER A 537 4.71 28.95 -4.33
CA SER A 537 4.26 29.99 -5.27
C SER A 537 3.65 31.19 -4.55
N GLN A 538 2.85 30.96 -3.50
CA GLN A 538 2.26 32.02 -2.67
C GLN A 538 3.35 32.83 -1.95
N ARG A 539 4.42 32.20 -1.46
CA ARG A 539 5.55 32.91 -0.84
C ARG A 539 6.25 33.86 -1.81
N GLN A 540 6.47 33.45 -3.06
CA GLN A 540 7.00 34.34 -4.08
C GLN A 540 6.03 35.48 -4.36
N LEU A 541 4.74 35.18 -4.54
CA LEU A 541 3.69 36.16 -4.78
C LEU A 541 3.61 37.21 -3.65
N VAL A 542 3.56 36.77 -2.39
CA VAL A 542 3.50 37.65 -1.21
C VAL A 542 4.77 38.50 -1.07
N ALA A 543 5.94 37.94 -1.36
CA ALA A 543 7.19 38.70 -1.35
C ALA A 543 7.21 39.80 -2.42
N ILE A 544 6.66 39.52 -3.62
CA ILE A 544 6.49 40.52 -4.67
C ILE A 544 5.52 41.64 -4.22
N ILE A 545 4.33 41.28 -3.73
CA ILE A 545 3.30 42.23 -3.32
C ILE A 545 3.82 43.18 -2.23
N ASP A 546 4.55 42.65 -1.26
CA ASP A 546 5.07 43.41 -0.12
C ASP A 546 6.50 43.98 -0.36
N ASN A 547 7.01 43.91 -1.60
CA ASN A 547 8.34 44.39 -1.99
C ASN A 547 9.48 43.86 -1.09
N ARG A 548 9.41 42.57 -0.72
CA ARG A 548 10.42 41.87 0.07
C ARG A 548 11.39 41.07 -0.82
N ALA A 549 12.49 40.63 -0.22
CA ALA A 549 13.37 39.65 -0.87
C ALA A 549 12.61 38.34 -1.13
N LEU A 550 12.78 37.79 -2.34
CA LEU A 550 12.18 36.52 -2.75
C LEU A 550 12.73 35.37 -1.89
N PRO A 551 11.88 34.54 -1.28
CA PRO A 551 12.32 33.43 -0.43
C PRO A 551 13.06 32.32 -1.18
N TYR A 552 12.81 32.17 -2.48
CA TYR A 552 13.43 31.14 -3.31
C TYR A 552 14.16 31.74 -4.50
N SER A 553 15.41 31.32 -4.69
CA SER A 553 16.16 31.53 -5.92
C SER A 553 15.79 30.50 -6.98
N ILE A 554 16.26 30.72 -8.21
CA ILE A 554 16.12 29.73 -9.29
C ILE A 554 16.80 28.40 -8.96
N ASP A 555 17.92 28.42 -8.23
CA ASP A 555 18.68 27.23 -7.84
C ASP A 555 17.91 26.42 -6.77
N ASP A 556 17.26 27.11 -5.84
CA ASP A 556 16.39 26.49 -4.84
C ASP A 556 15.22 25.75 -5.52
N LEU A 557 14.56 26.43 -6.47
CA LEU A 557 13.44 25.85 -7.21
C LEU A 557 13.88 24.68 -8.12
N THR A 558 15.07 24.78 -8.73
CA THR A 558 15.66 23.71 -9.55
C THR A 558 15.85 22.43 -8.75
N THR A 559 16.22 22.55 -7.47
CA THR A 559 16.38 21.42 -6.56
C THR A 559 15.05 20.92 -5.99
N LEU A 560 14.14 21.84 -5.68
CA LEU A 560 12.87 21.54 -5.01
C LEU A 560 11.84 20.88 -5.94
N CYS A 561 11.70 21.37 -7.18
CA CYS A 561 10.64 20.91 -8.08
C CYS A 561 10.69 19.39 -8.36
N PRO A 562 11.83 18.76 -8.70
CA PRO A 562 11.88 17.32 -8.95
C PRO A 562 11.42 16.48 -7.74
N TYR A 563 11.81 16.90 -6.54
CA TYR A 563 11.39 16.26 -5.28
C TYR A 563 9.87 16.37 -5.08
N LEU A 564 9.28 17.55 -5.32
CA LEU A 564 7.84 17.74 -5.21
C LEU A 564 7.06 16.96 -6.26
N GLU A 565 7.57 16.85 -7.50
CA GLU A 565 6.93 16.01 -8.52
C GLU A 565 6.88 14.54 -8.11
N GLU A 566 7.98 14.00 -7.57
CA GLU A 566 8.03 12.62 -7.09
C GLU A 566 7.03 12.40 -5.94
N ARG A 567 6.98 13.32 -4.98
CA ARG A 567 6.02 13.27 -3.87
C ARG A 567 4.57 13.32 -4.35
N LEU A 568 4.23 14.22 -5.27
CA LEU A 568 2.88 14.30 -5.84
C LEU A 568 2.50 13.04 -6.63
N ARG A 569 3.43 12.44 -7.38
CA ARG A 569 3.20 11.15 -8.06
C ARG A 569 2.91 10.03 -7.07
N LEU A 570 3.65 9.98 -5.96
CA LEU A 570 3.43 9.01 -4.87
C LEU A 570 2.04 9.18 -4.25
N ILE A 571 1.67 10.40 -3.87
CA ILE A 571 0.37 10.72 -3.24
C ILE A 571 -0.77 10.32 -4.17
N ASN A 572 -0.76 10.79 -5.42
CA ASN A 572 -1.80 10.47 -6.41
C ASN A 572 -1.94 8.95 -6.63
N ARG A 573 -0.81 8.21 -6.68
CA ARG A 573 -0.83 6.74 -6.80
C ARG A 573 -1.50 6.11 -5.58
N LEU A 574 -1.15 6.54 -4.37
CA LEU A 574 -1.72 6.00 -3.13
C LEU A 574 -3.22 6.28 -3.02
N GLU A 575 -3.66 7.50 -3.35
CA GLU A 575 -5.08 7.88 -3.34
C GLU A 575 -5.88 7.04 -4.33
N GLN A 576 -5.45 7.00 -5.60
CA GLN A 576 -6.12 6.20 -6.63
C GLN A 576 -6.16 4.72 -6.26
N ARG A 577 -5.07 4.18 -5.70
CA ARG A 577 -5.00 2.79 -5.27
C ARG A 577 -5.98 2.54 -4.12
N ARG A 578 -6.06 3.44 -3.14
CA ARG A 578 -6.94 3.28 -1.99
C ARG A 578 -8.41 3.43 -2.36
N GLU A 579 -8.72 4.36 -3.24
CA GLU A 579 -10.05 4.52 -3.80
C GLU A 579 -10.50 3.26 -4.54
N ARG A 580 -9.66 2.73 -5.45
CA ARG A 580 -9.91 1.48 -6.18
C ARG A 580 -10.09 0.28 -5.25
N TYR A 581 -9.30 0.19 -4.18
CA TYR A 581 -9.45 -0.85 -3.16
C TYR A 581 -10.87 -0.87 -2.60
N TRP A 582 -11.44 0.29 -2.25
CA TRP A 582 -12.78 0.36 -1.66
C TRP A 582 -13.89 0.10 -2.68
N ILE A 583 -13.71 0.52 -3.93
CA ILE A 583 -14.63 0.16 -5.03
C ILE A 583 -14.63 -1.36 -5.20
N PHE A 584 -13.46 -1.99 -5.24
CA PHE A 584 -13.37 -3.43 -5.43
C PHE A 584 -13.94 -4.17 -4.22
N HIS A 585 -13.68 -3.68 -3.01
CA HIS A 585 -14.26 -4.21 -1.79
C HIS A 585 -15.79 -4.17 -1.84
N HIS A 586 -16.38 -3.04 -2.29
CA HIS A 586 -17.81 -2.92 -2.53
C HIS A 586 -18.29 -3.93 -3.60
N LEU A 587 -17.54 -4.12 -4.68
CA LEU A 587 -17.90 -5.01 -5.79
C LEU A 587 -17.80 -6.51 -5.47
N VAL A 588 -17.11 -6.91 -4.40
CA VAL A 588 -17.00 -8.33 -3.99
C VAL A 588 -18.38 -8.98 -3.86
N GLN A 589 -19.36 -8.28 -3.29
CA GLN A 589 -20.71 -8.81 -3.06
C GLN A 589 -21.51 -9.03 -4.36
N TYR A 590 -21.10 -8.38 -5.46
CA TYR A 590 -21.78 -8.47 -6.76
C TYR A 590 -21.08 -9.45 -7.72
N ARG A 591 -20.16 -10.28 -7.21
CA ARG A 591 -19.51 -11.30 -8.03
C ARG A 591 -20.54 -12.25 -8.66
N GLY A 592 -20.41 -12.46 -9.96
CA GLY A 592 -21.32 -13.26 -10.77
C GLY A 592 -22.50 -12.48 -11.35
N GLN A 593 -22.72 -11.23 -10.92
CA GLN A 593 -23.77 -10.37 -11.47
C GLN A 593 -23.34 -9.71 -12.79
N VAL A 594 -24.35 -9.26 -13.52
CA VAL A 594 -24.23 -8.63 -14.83
C VAL A 594 -24.38 -7.13 -14.67
N PHE A 595 -23.54 -6.38 -15.37
CA PHE A 595 -23.48 -4.93 -15.38
C PHE A 595 -23.63 -4.43 -16.81
N ASP A 596 -24.24 -3.26 -16.97
CA ASP A 596 -24.16 -2.52 -18.21
C ASP A 596 -22.79 -1.84 -18.31
N ALA A 597 -22.14 -2.00 -19.46
CA ALA A 597 -20.84 -1.42 -19.74
C ALA A 597 -20.87 -0.65 -21.06
N LEU A 598 -20.20 0.50 -21.09
CA LEU A 598 -20.00 1.28 -22.31
C LEU A 598 -18.62 1.00 -22.90
N VAL A 599 -18.56 0.73 -24.20
CA VAL A 599 -17.29 0.50 -24.90
C VAL A 599 -16.64 1.83 -25.24
N LEU A 600 -15.55 2.16 -24.55
CA LEU A 600 -14.80 3.41 -24.75
C LEU A 600 -13.79 3.32 -25.88
N ASN A 601 -13.18 2.14 -26.06
CA ASN A 601 -12.21 1.90 -27.14
C ASN A 601 -12.09 0.42 -27.45
N THR A 602 -11.68 0.09 -28.68
CA THR A 602 -11.42 -1.28 -29.09
C THR A 602 -10.02 -1.44 -29.69
N TRP A 603 -9.45 -2.62 -29.48
CA TRP A 603 -8.23 -3.13 -30.11
C TRP A 603 -8.53 -4.55 -30.60
N ASP A 604 -7.62 -5.19 -31.33
CA ASP A 604 -7.84 -6.49 -32.00
C ASP A 604 -8.62 -7.54 -31.18
N HIS A 605 -8.23 -7.76 -29.91
CA HIS A 605 -8.85 -8.77 -29.04
C HIS A 605 -9.21 -8.22 -27.65
N ARG A 606 -9.25 -6.89 -27.48
CA ARG A 606 -9.49 -6.22 -26.21
C ARG A 606 -10.35 -4.98 -26.40
N ALA A 607 -11.09 -4.63 -25.36
CA ALA A 607 -11.76 -3.34 -25.29
C ALA A 607 -11.50 -2.68 -23.95
N ARG A 608 -11.45 -1.34 -23.98
CA ARG A 608 -11.61 -0.51 -22.79
C ARG A 608 -13.11 -0.30 -22.61
N ILE A 609 -13.63 -0.68 -21.47
CA ILE A 609 -15.00 -0.37 -21.07
C ILE A 609 -15.05 0.53 -19.85
N GLU A 610 -16.16 1.22 -19.69
CA GLU A 610 -16.56 1.92 -18.46
C GLU A 610 -17.81 1.26 -17.90
N ILE A 611 -17.81 0.97 -16.59
CA ILE A 611 -19.02 0.65 -15.84
C ILE A 611 -19.58 1.99 -15.31
N PRO A 612 -20.67 2.53 -15.90
CA PRO A 612 -21.08 3.92 -15.64
C PRO A 612 -21.41 4.20 -14.18
N ASP A 613 -22.09 3.27 -13.50
CA ASP A 613 -22.53 3.41 -12.10
C ASP A 613 -21.35 3.59 -11.11
N TYR A 614 -20.14 3.24 -11.53
CA TYR A 614 -18.92 3.35 -10.72
C TYR A 614 -17.84 4.22 -11.38
N ALA A 615 -18.14 4.83 -12.54
CA ALA A 615 -17.15 5.46 -13.43
C ALA A 615 -15.85 4.63 -13.54
N LEU A 616 -16.01 3.30 -13.60
CA LEU A 616 -14.90 2.36 -13.45
C LEU A 616 -14.44 1.88 -14.82
N GLN A 617 -13.24 2.28 -15.21
CA GLN A 617 -12.65 1.88 -16.50
C GLN A 617 -11.81 0.61 -16.37
N VAL A 618 -12.07 -0.39 -17.20
CA VAL A 618 -11.42 -1.71 -17.16
C VAL A 618 -11.11 -2.21 -18.57
N ASP A 619 -9.99 -2.91 -18.73
CA ASP A 619 -9.70 -3.66 -19.95
C ASP A 619 -10.32 -5.06 -19.88
N MET A 620 -11.01 -5.47 -20.93
CA MET A 620 -11.56 -6.82 -21.06
C MET A 620 -11.18 -7.45 -22.40
N ARG A 621 -11.18 -8.78 -22.47
CA ARG A 621 -11.06 -9.52 -23.74
C ARG A 621 -12.39 -9.56 -24.48
N LEU A 622 -12.35 -9.31 -25.78
CA LEU A 622 -13.53 -9.35 -26.63
C LEU A 622 -13.84 -10.77 -27.11
N SER A 623 -15.12 -11.10 -27.18
CA SER A 623 -15.68 -12.30 -27.81
C SER A 623 -16.61 -11.91 -28.95
N GLY A 624 -16.10 -11.17 -29.93
CA GLY A 624 -16.87 -10.70 -31.08
C GLY A 624 -16.38 -9.37 -31.64
N GLN A 625 -17.02 -8.90 -32.70
CA GLN A 625 -16.83 -7.54 -33.22
C GLN A 625 -17.81 -6.61 -32.50
N ILE A 626 -17.28 -5.66 -31.74
CA ILE A 626 -18.04 -4.64 -31.01
C ILE A 626 -17.57 -3.26 -31.45
N ARG A 627 -18.49 -2.30 -31.47
CA ARG A 627 -18.19 -0.92 -31.86
C ARG A 627 -17.93 -0.05 -30.64
N VAL A 628 -17.08 0.96 -30.81
CA VAL A 628 -16.93 2.04 -29.82
C VAL A 628 -18.29 2.75 -29.66
N GLY A 629 -18.65 3.09 -28.43
CA GLY A 629 -19.95 3.68 -28.06
C GLY A 629 -21.08 2.67 -27.86
N GLU A 630 -20.87 1.40 -28.16
CA GLU A 630 -21.88 0.35 -27.92
C GLU A 630 -22.01 0.04 -26.41
N ARG A 631 -23.25 -0.14 -25.95
CA ARG A 631 -23.53 -0.67 -24.61
C ARG A 631 -23.64 -2.18 -24.66
N ILE A 632 -22.90 -2.86 -23.79
CA ILE A 632 -22.83 -4.32 -23.71
C ILE A 632 -23.08 -4.79 -22.27
N SER A 633 -23.61 -6.01 -22.13
CA SER A 633 -23.77 -6.65 -20.83
C SER A 633 -22.52 -7.46 -20.49
N VAL A 634 -21.97 -7.21 -19.30
CA VAL A 634 -20.75 -7.87 -18.83
C VAL A 634 -20.93 -8.47 -17.45
N ARG A 635 -20.43 -9.69 -17.25
CA ARG A 635 -20.50 -10.38 -15.96
C ARG A 635 -19.21 -10.21 -15.17
N LEU A 636 -19.32 -9.81 -13.91
CA LEU A 636 -18.18 -9.73 -12.99
C LEU A 636 -17.75 -11.14 -12.55
N THR A 637 -16.60 -11.63 -13.02
CA THR A 637 -16.15 -13.01 -12.74
C THR A 637 -15.14 -13.10 -11.61
N ARG A 638 -14.32 -12.07 -11.44
CA ARG A 638 -13.26 -12.00 -10.45
C ARG A 638 -13.10 -10.57 -9.98
N VAL A 639 -12.94 -10.40 -8.68
CA VAL A 639 -12.61 -9.15 -8.02
C VAL A 639 -11.79 -9.47 -6.78
N ASP A 640 -10.62 -8.87 -6.67
CA ASP A 640 -9.70 -8.98 -5.54
C ASP A 640 -9.20 -7.57 -5.20
N PRO A 641 -9.71 -6.96 -4.11
CA PRO A 641 -9.29 -5.62 -3.68
C PRO A 641 -7.82 -5.54 -3.32
N TRP A 642 -7.24 -6.61 -2.75
CA TRP A 642 -5.86 -6.61 -2.28
C TRP A 642 -4.89 -6.70 -3.45
N ALA A 643 -5.21 -7.54 -4.44
CA ALA A 643 -4.45 -7.63 -5.68
C ALA A 643 -4.71 -6.44 -6.64
N ASP A 644 -5.79 -5.67 -6.42
CA ASP A 644 -6.34 -4.68 -7.38
C ASP A 644 -6.56 -5.29 -8.75
N ASP A 645 -7.27 -6.41 -8.73
CA ASP A 645 -7.59 -7.20 -9.91
C ASP A 645 -9.10 -7.32 -10.03
N ILE A 646 -9.63 -6.94 -11.19
CA ILE A 646 -11.05 -7.06 -11.52
C ILE A 646 -11.20 -7.55 -12.94
N GLN A 647 -12.09 -8.51 -13.17
CA GLN A 647 -12.29 -9.13 -14.47
C GLN A 647 -13.76 -9.27 -14.81
N PHE A 648 -14.09 -8.71 -15.98
CA PHE A 648 -15.38 -8.84 -16.61
C PHE A 648 -15.27 -9.75 -17.84
N VAL A 649 -16.34 -10.49 -18.11
CA VAL A 649 -16.51 -11.24 -19.37
C VAL A 649 -17.82 -10.80 -20.01
N MET A 650 -17.84 -10.75 -21.33
CA MET A 650 -19.07 -10.51 -22.08
C MET A 650 -20.04 -11.66 -21.88
N GLU A 651 -21.33 -11.33 -21.76
CA GLU A 651 -22.40 -12.32 -21.62
C GLU A 651 -22.86 -12.93 -22.94
#